data_AF-H2J8K6-F1
#
_entry.id   AF-H2J8K6-F1
#
_cell.length_a   1.000
_cell.length_b   1.000
_cell.length_c   1.000
_cell.angle_alpha   90.00
_cell.angle_beta   90.00
_cell.angle_gamma   90.00
#
_symmetry.space_group_name_H-M   'P 1'
#
loop_
_entity.id
_entity.type
_entity.pdbx_description
1 polymer ?
#
loop_
_entity_poly.entity_id
_entity_poly.type
_entity_poly.pdbx_seq_one_letter_code
_entity_poly.pdbx_strand_id
1 'polypeptide(L)'
;MELMKITEVTDKFKVSSRTLRYYEEIGLLRSERPPFEKYRFYNSENTSRLQQILILRKMQIPIKDILRIYESQDMEILVQSFVNRLDEIDNEINTLSQIRTYVNDFLKAMMTHGITQITALPLLYDKMEAELFSTNKQVEIKETLESLSDKMAKPLEIDIVTLPSMNVMTSVRIDSGKSDIDGFWDWLSENQIPFGKPGSRTLFEYQHDGTIIMIQKVDQSMVDCPFVCQEFPGGFFAVSSAFADEDLGAIQYRIIQCFDDNPSFEVDFLHNGALRHYTLIESVYSIDSERDRVNIYLPVKEHKPNFIDYNDFELVQNITVSEVNKANPILREYDVDFNKITPIYSPYYQVLDNGVAEFIAWISERKLDTNIAVKLPFRIDIEFLAEEENEKYLWGTTEGSLWFSHGNSTYTMNAENYADKGLKKHAVSFSQPILGNELIYPGIGEYPHEQFIRLSWIIGEKHFAVIVNEEVRFCGTNFPYMSMNLHLQTPQPIIIGSNGQGKKLFRSIKISQLKITPKTNSKQDILSVDIRQSNNKLPNVRQIVHPEYGQNYWFNGCAAYLMECLGEKSFDYEFFAGITGENFVQVFSKNNFLGNGLVDYRLSEKGNYKFIEQIFKQCGYDSDFVPLARICKERDMYIQKLIMYIDRGIPVIINNYGKNPNHRYGWSVIVGYSNYGKTLFYIGGDGKEPDAIAKEDLLSMSYTDTDENCYGWLFIGEKQEDRSLSVIYRECILSLPQLFSTETASYCFGAKAFRTWADYIEEGYYEHIKADELDNWAMYTVYICCLATNSSVNKGFLEKAQAFNPDLTFISDIITLYEQMERFWNNDNGSDLEALGGGFNVTLDLLQDKNRRRNIVEKLRSFAECTDKVASMVEQFKQKDK
;
A
#
# COMPACT_ATOMS: atom_id res chain seq x y z
N MET A 1 11.36 -16.12 -39.30
CA MET A 1 12.36 -16.33 -38.23
C MET A 1 11.59 -16.44 -36.93
N GLU A 2 11.85 -17.47 -36.12
CA GLU A 2 11.25 -17.60 -34.78
C GLU A 2 11.82 -16.50 -33.88
N LEU A 3 10.97 -15.55 -33.51
CA LEU A 3 11.25 -14.49 -32.55
C LEU A 3 10.60 -14.93 -31.23
N MET A 4 11.40 -15.03 -30.17
CA MET A 4 10.89 -15.41 -28.84
C MET A 4 10.55 -14.19 -28.02
N LYS A 5 9.36 -14.16 -27.44
CA LYS A 5 8.96 -13.11 -26.49
C LYS A 5 9.87 -13.15 -25.27
N ILE A 6 10.09 -11.99 -24.65
CA ILE A 6 10.88 -11.89 -23.41
C ILE A 6 10.44 -12.90 -22.34
N THR A 7 9.14 -13.18 -22.22
CA THR A 7 8.57 -14.16 -21.29
C THR A 7 9.01 -15.60 -21.61
N GLU A 8 9.07 -15.95 -22.89
CA GLU A 8 9.52 -17.28 -23.35
C GLU A 8 11.02 -17.45 -23.08
N VAL A 9 11.82 -16.39 -23.26
CA VAL A 9 13.26 -16.39 -22.96
C VAL A 9 13.51 -16.50 -21.46
N THR A 10 12.76 -15.76 -20.62
CA THR A 10 12.88 -15.87 -19.16
C THR A 10 12.53 -17.27 -18.66
N ASP A 11 11.48 -17.87 -19.21
CA ASP A 11 11.03 -19.20 -18.81
C ASP A 11 11.99 -20.30 -19.23
N LYS A 12 12.58 -20.16 -20.43
CA LYS A 12 13.54 -21.12 -21.01
C LYS A 12 14.88 -21.10 -20.31
N PHE A 13 15.44 -19.91 -20.04
CA PHE A 13 16.79 -19.78 -19.46
C PHE A 13 16.80 -19.59 -17.94
N LYS A 14 15.61 -19.57 -17.29
CA LYS A 14 15.45 -19.36 -15.85
C LYS A 14 16.17 -18.11 -15.35
N VAL A 15 16.05 -17.03 -16.12
CA VAL A 15 16.59 -15.71 -15.79
C VAL A 15 15.45 -14.73 -15.67
N SER A 16 15.57 -13.77 -14.76
CA SER A 16 14.55 -12.74 -14.60
C SER A 16 14.53 -11.82 -15.81
N SER A 17 13.35 -11.27 -16.14
CA SER A 17 13.24 -10.23 -17.17
C SER A 17 14.05 -8.98 -16.81
N ARG A 18 14.24 -8.71 -15.51
CA ARG A 18 15.14 -7.68 -14.97
C ARG A 18 16.59 -7.94 -15.38
N THR A 19 17.06 -9.18 -15.30
CA THR A 19 18.40 -9.59 -15.74
C THR A 19 18.58 -9.38 -17.24
N LEU A 20 17.57 -9.72 -18.05
CA LEU A 20 17.60 -9.48 -19.51
C LEU A 20 17.60 -7.99 -19.86
N ARG A 21 16.79 -7.18 -19.17
CA ARG A 21 16.76 -5.71 -19.33
C ARG A 21 18.06 -5.07 -18.89
N TYR A 22 18.65 -5.53 -17.79
CA TYR A 22 19.94 -5.07 -17.33
C TYR A 22 21.02 -5.40 -18.36
N TYR A 23 21.03 -6.64 -18.89
CA TYR A 23 21.93 -7.01 -19.98
C TYR A 23 21.69 -6.21 -21.27
N GLU A 24 20.46 -5.74 -21.54
CA GLU A 24 20.21 -4.79 -22.64
C GLU A 24 20.73 -3.38 -22.34
N GLU A 25 20.46 -2.86 -21.14
CA GLU A 25 20.84 -1.51 -20.71
C GLU A 25 22.36 -1.33 -20.73
N ILE A 26 23.09 -2.34 -20.27
CA ILE A 26 24.54 -2.34 -20.29
C ILE A 26 25.11 -2.85 -21.62
N GLY A 27 24.27 -3.14 -22.62
CA GLY A 27 24.69 -3.43 -24.00
C GLY A 27 25.11 -4.87 -24.33
N LEU A 28 24.95 -5.83 -23.40
CA LEU A 28 25.26 -7.25 -23.59
C LEU A 28 24.25 -8.02 -24.46
N LEU A 29 22.98 -7.58 -24.50
CA LEU A 29 21.91 -8.19 -25.30
C LEU A 29 21.14 -7.12 -26.07
N ARG A 30 20.42 -7.53 -27.12
CA ARG A 30 19.53 -6.65 -27.88
C ARG A 30 18.16 -7.31 -28.07
N SER A 31 17.10 -6.51 -28.10
CA SER A 31 15.76 -6.99 -28.46
C SER A 31 15.21 -6.24 -29.67
N GLU A 32 14.30 -6.91 -30.37
CA GLU A 32 13.52 -6.39 -31.47
C GLU A 32 12.07 -6.15 -31.01
N ARG A 33 11.40 -5.16 -31.62
CA ARG A 33 9.99 -4.86 -31.36
C ARG A 33 9.22 -4.79 -32.66
N PRO A 34 8.47 -5.85 -33.02
CA PRO A 34 7.66 -5.84 -34.23
C PRO A 34 6.59 -4.72 -34.16
N PRO A 35 6.22 -4.08 -35.29
CA PRO A 35 5.34 -2.90 -35.28
C PRO A 35 3.95 -3.14 -34.69
N PHE A 36 3.52 -4.40 -34.68
CA PHE A 36 2.22 -4.85 -34.19
C PHE A 36 2.22 -5.21 -32.69
N GLU A 37 3.38 -5.24 -32.01
CA GLU A 37 3.47 -5.60 -30.59
C GLU A 37 4.46 -4.72 -29.82
N LYS A 38 4.04 -4.27 -28.62
CA LYS A 38 4.87 -3.43 -27.73
C LYS A 38 5.93 -4.22 -26.94
N TYR A 39 5.93 -5.54 -27.06
CA TYR A 39 6.81 -6.43 -26.29
C TYR A 39 8.17 -6.61 -26.95
N ARG A 40 9.18 -6.91 -26.12
CA ARG A 40 10.54 -7.25 -26.57
C ARG A 40 10.57 -8.68 -27.06
N PHE A 41 11.16 -8.86 -28.23
CA PHE A 41 11.45 -10.16 -28.81
C PHE A 41 12.94 -10.35 -28.96
N TYR A 42 13.38 -11.58 -28.78
CA TYR A 42 14.76 -12.00 -28.98
C TYR A 42 14.78 -13.01 -30.10
N ASN A 43 15.61 -12.73 -31.10
CA ASN A 43 15.91 -13.69 -32.14
C ASN A 43 16.84 -14.81 -31.61
N SER A 44 17.08 -15.82 -32.44
CA SER A 44 17.93 -16.96 -32.09
C SER A 44 19.35 -16.57 -31.67
N GLU A 45 19.93 -15.54 -32.27
CA GLU A 45 21.28 -15.05 -31.94
C GLU A 45 21.35 -14.51 -30.51
N ASN A 46 20.38 -13.68 -30.12
CA ASN A 46 20.29 -13.13 -28.76
C ASN A 46 20.08 -14.23 -27.71
N THR A 47 19.29 -15.25 -28.03
CA THR A 47 19.10 -16.39 -27.10
C THR A 47 20.38 -17.23 -26.91
N SER A 48 21.19 -17.38 -27.96
CA SER A 48 22.49 -18.07 -27.87
C SER A 48 23.50 -17.26 -27.05
N ARG A 49 23.55 -15.94 -27.25
CA ARG A 49 24.43 -15.04 -26.49
C ARG A 49 24.08 -14.99 -25.00
N LEU A 50 22.79 -14.96 -24.68
CA LEU A 50 22.31 -15.05 -23.29
C LEU A 50 22.81 -16.32 -22.60
N GLN A 51 22.78 -17.46 -23.29
CA GLN A 51 23.25 -18.72 -22.73
C GLN A 51 24.72 -18.66 -22.32
N GLN A 52 25.57 -18.01 -23.13
CA GLN A 52 27.00 -17.84 -22.83
C GLN A 52 27.25 -16.94 -21.62
N ILE A 53 26.54 -15.80 -21.52
CA ILE A 53 26.64 -14.88 -20.37
C ILE A 53 26.33 -15.59 -19.05
N LEU A 54 25.31 -16.47 -19.05
CA LEU A 54 24.92 -17.20 -17.85
C LEU A 54 25.95 -18.24 -17.41
N ILE A 55 26.69 -18.83 -18.34
CA ILE A 55 27.77 -19.75 -18.00
C ILE A 55 28.92 -19.01 -17.31
N LEU A 56 29.33 -17.84 -17.83
CA LEU A 56 30.41 -17.03 -17.23
C LEU A 56 30.03 -16.51 -15.84
N ARG A 57 28.76 -16.12 -15.63
CA ARG A 57 28.27 -15.71 -14.30
C ARG A 57 28.25 -16.86 -13.29
N LYS A 58 27.98 -18.09 -13.73
CA LYS A 58 28.08 -19.28 -12.86
C LYS A 58 29.51 -19.58 -12.43
N MET A 59 30.51 -19.13 -13.20
CA MET A 59 31.93 -19.18 -12.84
C MET A 59 32.37 -17.97 -11.98
N GLN A 60 31.40 -17.20 -11.43
CA GLN A 60 31.61 -16.01 -10.60
C GLN A 60 32.39 -14.85 -11.26
N ILE A 61 32.48 -14.83 -12.60
CA ILE A 61 33.11 -13.71 -13.31
C ILE A 61 32.25 -12.44 -13.15
N PRO A 62 32.84 -11.29 -12.75
CA PRO A 62 32.13 -10.02 -12.63
C PRO A 62 31.50 -9.58 -13.96
N ILE A 63 30.32 -8.95 -13.89
CA ILE A 63 29.61 -8.47 -15.09
C ILE A 63 30.43 -7.45 -15.87
N LYS A 64 31.20 -6.62 -15.18
CA LYS A 64 32.12 -5.63 -15.78
C LYS A 64 33.14 -6.29 -16.71
N ASP A 65 33.60 -7.49 -16.38
CA ASP A 65 34.58 -8.21 -17.20
C ASP A 65 33.90 -8.93 -18.36
N ILE A 66 32.70 -9.50 -18.15
CA ILE A 66 31.86 -10.07 -19.23
C ILE A 66 31.54 -9.01 -20.29
N LEU A 67 31.29 -7.77 -19.87
CA LEU A 67 31.10 -6.62 -20.75
C LEU A 67 32.33 -6.38 -21.64
N ARG A 68 33.51 -6.28 -21.02
CA ARG A 68 34.78 -6.10 -21.73
C ARG A 68 35.06 -7.22 -22.73
N ILE A 69 34.77 -8.48 -22.35
CA ILE A 69 34.93 -9.66 -23.21
C ILE A 69 34.11 -9.54 -24.51
N TYR A 70 32.87 -9.03 -24.40
CA TYR A 70 31.98 -8.89 -25.55
C TYR A 70 32.19 -7.61 -26.37
N GLU A 71 32.78 -6.57 -25.79
CA GLU A 71 33.12 -5.31 -26.48
C GLU A 71 34.39 -5.45 -27.34
N SER A 72 35.38 -6.23 -26.90
CA SER A 72 36.66 -6.39 -27.59
C SER A 72 36.74 -7.57 -28.57
N GLN A 73 35.86 -8.57 -28.43
CA GLN A 73 35.90 -9.87 -29.16
C GLN A 73 37.26 -10.60 -29.09
N ASP A 74 38.14 -10.24 -28.15
CA ASP A 74 39.50 -10.74 -28.05
C ASP A 74 39.64 -11.81 -26.96
N MET A 75 40.23 -12.96 -27.29
CA MET A 75 40.32 -14.12 -26.39
C MET A 75 41.23 -13.88 -25.18
N GLU A 76 42.18 -12.94 -25.27
CA GLU A 76 43.12 -12.64 -24.19
C GLU A 76 42.46 -12.02 -22.95
N ILE A 77 41.46 -11.15 -23.13
CA ILE A 77 40.75 -10.49 -22.02
C ILE A 77 39.92 -11.51 -21.23
N LEU A 78 39.33 -12.49 -21.92
CA LEU A 78 38.62 -13.60 -21.28
C LEU A 78 39.58 -14.44 -20.43
N VAL A 79 40.73 -14.82 -20.98
CA VAL A 79 41.74 -15.62 -20.27
C VAL A 79 42.25 -14.89 -19.02
N GLN A 80 42.54 -13.58 -19.11
CA GLN A 80 43.04 -12.81 -17.96
C GLN A 80 42.02 -12.73 -16.82
N SER A 81 40.72 -12.58 -17.13
CA SER A 81 39.66 -12.57 -16.12
C SER A 81 39.56 -13.91 -15.39
N PHE A 82 39.76 -15.03 -16.09
CA PHE A 82 39.83 -16.35 -15.48
C PHE A 82 41.08 -16.53 -14.59
N VAL A 83 42.25 -16.05 -15.03
CA VAL A 83 43.49 -16.14 -14.25
C VAL A 83 43.38 -15.38 -12.93
N ASN A 84 42.91 -14.12 -12.96
CA ASN A 84 42.75 -13.32 -11.74
C ASN A 84 41.81 -14.00 -10.73
N ARG A 85 40.74 -14.63 -11.22
CA ARG A 85 39.81 -15.32 -10.34
C ARG A 85 40.41 -16.59 -9.75
N LEU A 86 41.24 -17.31 -10.51
CA LEU A 86 41.99 -18.46 -9.99
C LEU A 86 42.95 -18.03 -8.88
N ASP A 87 43.69 -16.92 -9.05
CA ASP A 87 44.63 -16.42 -8.04
C ASP A 87 43.93 -16.02 -6.73
N GLU A 88 42.76 -15.38 -6.81
CA GLU A 88 41.95 -15.07 -5.62
C GLU A 88 41.51 -16.33 -4.88
N ILE A 89 41.03 -17.33 -5.63
CA ILE A 89 40.61 -18.62 -5.09
C ILE A 89 41.79 -19.33 -4.42
N ASP A 90 42.97 -19.32 -5.06
CA ASP A 90 44.17 -19.95 -4.53
C ASP A 90 44.67 -19.28 -3.24
N ASN A 91 44.57 -17.96 -3.13
CA ASN A 91 44.91 -17.23 -1.89
C ASN A 91 43.97 -17.55 -0.73
N GLU A 92 42.66 -17.65 -1.01
CA GLU A 92 41.66 -18.05 -0.02
C GLU A 92 41.89 -19.51 0.42
N ILE A 93 42.15 -20.41 -0.54
CA ILE A 93 42.52 -21.81 -0.27
C ILE A 93 43.78 -21.89 0.59
N ASN A 94 44.80 -21.08 0.32
CA ASN A 94 46.04 -21.09 1.11
C ASN A 94 45.78 -20.68 2.56
N THR A 95 45.00 -19.63 2.78
CA THR A 95 44.63 -19.15 4.13
C THR A 95 43.79 -20.19 4.88
N LEU A 96 42.78 -20.76 4.21
CA LEU A 96 41.94 -21.83 4.76
C LEU A 96 42.75 -23.10 5.05
N SER A 97 43.73 -23.43 4.21
CA SER A 97 44.61 -24.58 4.38
C SER A 97 45.53 -24.41 5.60
N GLN A 98 46.03 -23.20 5.84
CA GLN A 98 46.81 -22.89 7.05
C GLN A 98 45.96 -23.05 8.31
N ILE A 99 44.74 -22.49 8.34
CA ILE A 99 43.80 -22.68 9.47
C ILE A 99 43.48 -24.16 9.67
N ARG A 100 43.17 -24.89 8.60
CA ARG A 100 42.90 -26.33 8.66
C ARG A 100 44.09 -27.11 9.22
N THR A 101 45.31 -26.69 8.90
CA THR A 101 46.53 -27.31 9.42
C THR A 101 46.62 -27.10 10.94
N TYR A 102 46.44 -25.88 11.42
CA TYR A 102 46.42 -25.59 12.86
C TYR A 102 45.31 -26.37 13.60
N VAL A 103 44.09 -26.43 13.04
CA VAL A 103 42.99 -27.20 13.63
C VAL A 103 43.31 -28.70 13.69
N ASN A 104 43.91 -29.25 12.63
CA ASN A 104 44.29 -30.66 12.60
C ASN A 104 45.43 -30.99 13.56
N ASP A 105 46.42 -30.11 13.67
CA ASP A 105 47.53 -30.28 14.61
C ASP A 105 47.01 -30.20 16.06
N PHE A 106 46.06 -29.30 16.32
CA PHE A 106 45.37 -29.23 17.60
C PHE A 106 44.58 -30.51 17.91
N LEU A 107 43.80 -31.02 16.94
CA LEU A 107 43.05 -32.29 17.09
C LEU A 107 43.98 -33.49 17.32
N LYS A 108 45.10 -33.58 16.60
CA LYS A 108 46.09 -34.65 16.79
C LYS A 108 46.71 -34.58 18.18
N ALA A 109 47.05 -33.39 18.66
CA ALA A 109 47.60 -33.21 19.99
C ALA A 109 46.57 -33.63 21.06
N MET A 110 45.30 -33.24 20.90
CA MET A 110 44.21 -33.70 21.78
C MET A 110 44.10 -35.22 21.82
N MET A 111 44.12 -35.88 20.66
CA MET A 111 44.01 -37.34 20.57
C MET A 111 45.25 -38.06 21.13
N THR A 112 46.45 -37.56 20.83
CA THR A 112 47.72 -38.18 21.27
C THR A 112 47.89 -38.10 22.78
N HIS A 113 47.44 -37.00 23.40
CA HIS A 113 47.50 -36.82 24.84
C HIS A 113 46.24 -37.29 25.59
N GLY A 114 45.29 -37.93 24.89
CA GLY A 114 44.08 -38.50 25.49
C GLY A 114 43.18 -37.46 26.17
N ILE A 115 43.19 -36.22 25.68
CA ILE A 115 42.41 -35.13 26.26
C ILE A 115 40.95 -35.27 25.83
N THR A 116 40.11 -35.63 26.79
CA THR A 116 38.67 -35.87 26.58
C THR A 116 37.79 -34.83 27.28
N GLN A 117 38.40 -33.88 27.99
CA GLN A 117 37.70 -32.85 28.77
C GLN A 117 38.24 -31.45 28.41
N ILE A 118 37.33 -30.52 28.15
CA ILE A 118 37.61 -29.13 27.75
C ILE A 118 38.51 -28.41 28.78
N THR A 119 38.40 -28.76 30.07
CA THR A 119 39.21 -28.19 31.16
C THR A 119 40.70 -28.48 31.06
N ALA A 120 41.13 -29.40 30.19
CA ALA A 120 42.53 -29.72 29.95
C ALA A 120 43.10 -29.04 28.68
N LEU A 121 42.33 -28.19 28.00
CA LEU A 121 42.79 -27.42 26.83
C LEU A 121 43.96 -26.45 27.16
N PRO A 122 43.99 -25.72 28.29
CA PRO A 122 45.13 -24.85 28.60
C PRO A 122 46.44 -25.62 28.73
N LEU A 123 46.41 -26.80 29.36
CA LEU A 123 47.55 -27.71 29.47
C LEU A 123 48.01 -28.29 28.13
N LEU A 124 47.10 -28.34 27.14
CA LEU A 124 47.41 -28.72 25.77
C LEU A 124 48.10 -27.59 25.02
N TYR A 125 47.63 -26.34 25.19
CA TYR A 125 48.28 -25.15 24.62
C TYR A 125 49.72 -25.04 25.12
N ASP A 126 49.94 -25.14 26.43
CA ASP A 126 51.29 -25.07 27.03
C ASP A 126 52.22 -26.20 26.52
N LYS A 127 51.68 -27.40 26.31
CA LYS A 127 52.43 -28.56 25.79
C LYS A 127 52.71 -28.46 24.29
N MET A 128 51.73 -28.00 23.50
CA MET A 128 51.89 -27.79 22.06
C MET A 128 52.89 -26.66 21.78
N GLU A 129 52.87 -25.59 22.57
CA GLU A 129 53.93 -24.58 22.56
C GLU A 129 55.28 -25.23 22.85
N ALA A 130 55.41 -25.98 23.96
CA ALA A 130 56.68 -26.61 24.33
C ALA A 130 57.23 -27.60 23.27
N GLU A 131 56.37 -28.36 22.58
CA GLU A 131 56.75 -29.29 21.51
C GLU A 131 57.10 -28.55 20.20
N LEU A 132 56.39 -27.48 19.84
CA LEU A 132 56.64 -26.68 18.64
C LEU A 132 57.89 -25.78 18.77
N PHE A 133 58.20 -25.27 19.97
CA PHE A 133 59.40 -24.46 20.25
C PHE A 133 60.72 -25.25 20.18
N SER A 134 60.67 -26.58 20.05
CA SER A 134 61.87 -27.41 19.84
C SER A 134 62.48 -27.28 18.43
N THR A 135 61.76 -26.67 17.49
CA THR A 135 62.20 -26.41 16.11
C THR A 135 62.08 -24.92 15.76
N ASN A 136 63.13 -24.15 16.06
CA ASN A 136 63.43 -22.80 15.56
C ASN A 136 62.31 -22.01 14.85
N LYS A 137 61.56 -21.21 15.61
CA LYS A 137 61.21 -19.79 15.32
C LYS A 137 60.52 -19.13 16.54
N GLN A 138 60.98 -17.94 16.91
CA GLN A 138 60.51 -17.14 18.06
C GLN A 138 59.23 -16.35 17.73
N VAL A 139 58.07 -17.00 17.56
CA VAL A 139 56.79 -16.26 17.48
C VAL A 139 55.75 -16.97 18.35
N GLU A 140 55.11 -16.24 19.27
CA GLU A 140 53.99 -16.75 20.06
C GLU A 140 52.82 -17.09 19.14
N ILE A 141 52.23 -18.27 19.32
CA ILE A 141 51.12 -18.78 18.51
C ILE A 141 49.91 -17.84 18.60
N LYS A 142 49.75 -17.15 19.73
CA LYS A 142 48.66 -16.22 20.00
C LYS A 142 48.70 -14.96 19.13
N GLU A 143 49.83 -14.26 19.06
CA GLU A 143 49.99 -13.06 18.21
C GLU A 143 49.85 -13.38 16.70
N THR A 144 50.30 -14.58 16.29
CA THR A 144 50.14 -15.03 14.90
C THR A 144 48.68 -15.28 14.56
N LEU A 145 47.91 -15.88 15.48
CA LEU A 145 46.48 -16.11 15.31
C LEU A 145 45.67 -14.81 15.33
N GLU A 146 46.02 -13.85 16.19
CA GLU A 146 45.40 -12.52 16.24
C GLU A 146 45.62 -11.74 14.93
N SER A 147 46.86 -11.70 14.42
CA SER A 147 47.15 -11.01 13.14
C SER A 147 46.54 -11.69 11.90
N LEU A 148 46.40 -13.02 11.91
CA LEU A 148 45.68 -13.76 10.87
C LEU A 148 44.17 -13.51 10.96
N SER A 149 43.63 -13.41 12.17
CA SER A 149 42.24 -13.05 12.43
C SER A 149 41.92 -11.63 11.94
N ASP A 150 42.80 -10.66 12.20
CA ASP A 150 42.63 -9.26 11.73
C ASP A 150 42.71 -9.14 10.20
N LYS A 151 43.56 -9.92 9.53
CA LYS A 151 43.60 -9.97 8.05
C LYS A 151 42.38 -10.63 7.43
N MET A 152 41.68 -11.45 8.20
CA MET A 152 40.41 -12.05 7.81
C MET A 152 39.19 -11.24 8.31
N ALA A 153 39.41 -10.24 9.19
CA ALA A 153 38.34 -9.42 9.74
C ALA A 153 37.74 -8.54 8.64
N LYS A 154 36.41 -8.47 8.61
CA LYS A 154 35.68 -7.69 7.61
C LYS A 154 35.96 -6.18 7.77
N PRO A 155 35.87 -5.39 6.67
CA PRO A 155 35.81 -3.94 6.76
C PRO A 155 34.70 -3.50 7.72
N LEU A 156 34.96 -2.49 8.56
CA LEU A 156 33.94 -1.93 9.45
C LEU A 156 32.94 -1.13 8.64
N GLU A 157 31.67 -1.47 8.75
CA GLU A 157 30.58 -0.62 8.29
C GLU A 157 30.31 0.44 9.38
N ILE A 158 30.43 1.72 9.00
CA ILE A 158 30.26 2.86 9.90
C ILE A 158 29.14 3.75 9.34
N ASP A 159 28.13 4.00 10.17
CA ASP A 159 27.04 4.94 9.89
C ASP A 159 27.19 6.22 10.72
N ILE A 160 26.86 7.38 10.15
CA ILE A 160 26.71 8.63 10.91
C ILE A 160 25.25 8.79 11.34
N VAL A 161 25.04 8.83 12.63
CA VAL A 161 23.72 8.92 13.27
C VAL A 161 23.69 10.14 14.19
N THR A 162 22.57 10.85 14.22
CA THR A 162 22.31 11.90 15.21
C THR A 162 21.54 11.32 16.39
N LEU A 163 22.05 11.51 17.60
CA LEU A 163 21.27 11.33 18.83
C LEU A 163 20.75 12.70 19.30
N PRO A 164 19.46 12.81 19.66
CA PRO A 164 18.91 14.07 20.17
C PRO A 164 19.45 14.37 21.57
N SER A 165 19.35 15.64 22.00
CA SER A 165 19.47 15.94 23.44
C SER A 165 18.35 15.20 24.19
N MET A 166 18.68 14.61 25.33
CA MET A 166 17.75 13.82 26.13
C MET A 166 18.09 13.91 27.62
N ASN A 167 17.06 13.92 28.47
CA ASN A 167 17.27 13.69 29.89
C ASN A 167 17.55 12.22 30.11
N VAL A 168 18.56 11.91 30.92
CA VAL A 168 18.96 10.55 31.19
C VAL A 168 19.12 10.31 32.68
N MET A 169 18.86 9.08 33.10
CA MET A 169 19.16 8.56 34.41
C MET A 169 20.24 7.49 34.28
N THR A 170 21.22 7.50 35.18
CA THR A 170 22.30 6.51 35.18
C THR A 170 22.14 5.52 36.32
N SER A 171 22.77 4.34 36.25
CA SER A 171 22.80 3.39 37.37
C SER A 171 23.62 3.88 38.58
N VAL A 172 24.20 5.07 38.54
CA VAL A 172 25.00 5.61 39.65
C VAL A 172 24.08 6.17 40.74
N ARG A 173 24.22 5.67 41.98
CA ARG A 173 23.47 6.21 43.11
C ARG A 173 24.01 7.57 43.57
N ILE A 174 23.11 8.49 43.92
CA ILE A 174 23.45 9.83 44.40
C ILE A 174 24.19 9.78 45.75
N ASP A 175 23.84 8.84 46.63
CA ASP A 175 24.37 8.74 47.99
C ASP A 175 25.79 8.19 48.06
N SER A 176 26.13 7.25 47.18
CA SER A 176 27.39 6.49 47.20
C SER A 176 28.31 6.80 46.03
N GLY A 177 27.78 7.40 44.96
CA GLY A 177 28.53 7.67 43.72
C GLY A 177 28.97 6.41 42.97
N LYS A 178 28.42 5.24 43.32
CA LYS A 178 28.74 3.95 42.69
C LYS A 178 27.58 3.46 41.85
N SER A 179 27.90 2.72 40.79
CA SER A 179 26.92 2.05 39.94
C SER A 179 26.24 0.91 40.71
N ASP A 180 24.91 0.95 40.78
CA ASP A 180 24.04 -0.10 41.28
C ASP A 180 23.05 -0.46 40.17
N ILE A 181 23.41 -1.47 39.36
CA ILE A 181 22.64 -1.87 38.19
C ILE A 181 21.34 -2.56 38.63
N ASP A 182 21.41 -3.50 39.58
CA ASP A 182 20.23 -4.25 40.04
C ASP A 182 19.19 -3.31 40.66
N GLY A 183 19.61 -2.42 41.57
CA GLY A 183 18.70 -1.43 42.14
C GLY A 183 18.17 -0.42 41.12
N PHE A 184 18.91 -0.16 40.04
CA PHE A 184 18.45 0.70 38.94
C PHE A 184 17.33 0.02 38.14
N TRP A 185 17.45 -1.27 37.84
CA TRP A 185 16.38 -2.06 37.21
C TRP A 185 15.14 -2.16 38.08
N ASP A 186 15.32 -2.43 39.37
CA ASP A 186 14.21 -2.52 40.34
C ASP A 186 13.46 -1.19 40.40
N TRP A 187 14.18 -0.08 40.54
CA TRP A 187 13.58 1.24 40.67
C TRP A 187 12.85 1.68 39.39
N LEU A 188 13.44 1.45 38.21
CA LEU A 188 12.77 1.72 36.92
C LEU A 188 11.47 0.92 36.81
N SER A 189 11.49 -0.35 37.20
CA SER A 189 10.32 -1.22 37.19
C SER A 189 9.24 -0.77 38.17
N GLU A 190 9.62 -0.46 39.41
CA GLU A 190 8.71 0.02 40.46
C GLU A 190 8.01 1.33 40.07
N ASN A 191 8.75 2.24 39.42
CA ASN A 191 8.22 3.51 38.96
C ASN A 191 7.57 3.44 37.57
N GLN A 192 7.43 2.23 37.02
CA GLN A 192 6.83 1.96 35.71
C GLN A 192 7.48 2.77 34.57
N ILE A 193 8.78 3.02 34.69
CA ILE A 193 9.55 3.69 33.64
C ILE A 193 9.94 2.62 32.62
N PRO A 194 9.50 2.71 31.36
CA PRO A 194 9.77 1.69 30.37
C PRO A 194 11.26 1.60 30.04
N PHE A 195 11.79 0.38 30.01
CA PHE A 195 13.15 0.14 29.53
C PHE A 195 13.26 0.38 28.03
N GLY A 196 14.39 0.95 27.62
CA GLY A 196 14.76 0.99 26.22
C GLY A 196 14.84 -0.41 25.63
N LYS A 197 14.18 -0.63 24.49
CA LYS A 197 14.30 -1.89 23.74
C LYS A 197 15.66 -1.95 23.04
N PRO A 198 16.19 -3.13 22.70
CA PRO A 198 17.36 -3.25 21.86
C PRO A 198 17.21 -2.43 20.56
N GLY A 199 18.18 -1.56 20.27
CA GLY A 199 18.18 -0.64 19.12
C GLY A 199 17.22 0.56 19.21
N SER A 200 16.60 0.79 20.37
CA SER A 200 15.67 1.91 20.59
C SER A 200 16.34 3.28 20.70
N ARG A 201 17.66 3.31 20.90
CA ARG A 201 18.50 4.47 21.19
C ARG A 201 18.08 5.21 22.45
N THR A 202 17.60 4.45 23.44
CA THR A 202 17.14 4.98 24.73
C THR A 202 17.73 4.30 25.95
N LEU A 203 18.41 3.17 25.77
CA LEU A 203 19.15 2.47 26.82
C LEU A 203 20.56 2.19 26.29
N PHE A 204 21.54 2.67 27.02
CA PHE A 204 22.95 2.52 26.68
C PHE A 204 23.73 2.05 27.90
N GLU A 205 24.92 1.50 27.65
CA GLU A 205 25.91 1.27 28.67
C GLU A 205 27.24 1.91 28.25
N TYR A 206 28.04 2.28 29.24
CA TYR A 206 29.42 2.71 29.03
C TYR A 206 30.28 2.28 30.21
N GLN A 207 31.59 2.22 30.00
CA GLN A 207 32.55 1.84 31.03
C GLN A 207 33.30 3.05 31.57
N HIS A 208 33.43 3.13 32.90
CA HIS A 208 34.22 4.13 33.59
C HIS A 208 35.02 3.48 34.73
N ASP A 209 36.35 3.61 34.71
CA ASP A 209 37.28 3.02 35.69
C ASP A 209 37.03 1.53 35.98
N GLY A 210 36.75 0.75 34.94
CA GLY A 210 36.45 -0.68 35.03
C GLY A 210 35.03 -1.02 35.48
N THR A 211 34.21 -0.03 35.82
CA THR A 211 32.81 -0.21 36.25
C THR A 211 31.85 0.07 35.09
N ILE A 212 30.82 -0.78 34.94
CA ILE A 212 29.75 -0.61 33.95
C ILE A 212 28.69 0.34 34.50
N ILE A 213 28.28 1.31 33.69
CA ILE A 213 27.23 2.26 34.02
C ILE A 213 26.15 2.19 32.94
N MET A 214 24.91 1.94 33.37
CA MET A 214 23.74 1.97 32.50
C MET A 214 23.22 3.40 32.39
N ILE A 215 22.72 3.77 31.21
CA ILE A 215 22.06 5.04 30.93
C ILE A 215 20.69 4.76 30.32
N GLN A 216 19.63 5.21 30.97
CA GLN A 216 18.27 5.15 30.46
C GLN A 216 17.76 6.57 30.19
N LYS A 217 17.22 6.80 28.98
CA LYS A 217 16.47 8.02 28.66
C LYS A 217 15.22 8.11 29.53
N VAL A 218 14.97 9.31 30.06
CA VAL A 218 13.77 9.65 30.82
C VAL A 218 13.09 10.87 30.19
N ASP A 219 11.76 10.87 30.15
CA ASP A 219 10.99 11.94 29.48
C ASP A 219 10.77 13.18 30.37
N GLN A 220 10.98 13.07 31.69
CA GLN A 220 10.77 14.15 32.66
C GLN A 220 11.86 14.13 33.75
N SER A 221 12.11 15.28 34.40
CA SER A 221 12.97 15.33 35.59
C SER A 221 12.30 14.59 36.74
N MET A 222 12.98 13.58 37.28
CA MET A 222 12.46 12.71 38.32
C MET A 222 12.62 13.36 39.71
N VAL A 223 11.55 13.40 40.50
CA VAL A 223 11.54 13.87 41.89
C VAL A 223 11.81 12.66 42.80
N ASP A 224 12.65 12.82 43.82
CA ASP A 224 13.08 11.76 44.76
C ASP A 224 13.75 10.53 44.09
N CYS A 225 14.44 10.76 42.96
CA CYS A 225 15.25 9.73 42.31
C CYS A 225 16.51 9.41 43.14
N PRO A 226 16.79 8.13 43.49
CA PRO A 226 18.02 7.76 44.19
C PRO A 226 19.25 7.67 43.25
N PHE A 227 19.02 7.83 41.94
CA PHE A 227 20.01 7.70 40.87
C PHE A 227 20.32 9.05 40.22
N VAL A 228 21.52 9.18 39.65
CA VAL A 228 21.96 10.43 39.00
C VAL A 228 21.15 10.67 37.73
N CYS A 229 20.41 11.78 37.69
CA CYS A 229 19.73 12.29 36.50
C CYS A 229 20.48 13.50 35.93
N GLN A 230 20.72 13.51 34.62
CA GLN A 230 21.43 14.59 33.93
C GLN A 230 20.95 14.76 32.49
N GLU A 231 21.24 15.91 31.88
CA GLU A 231 21.01 16.11 30.45
C GLU A 231 22.16 15.49 29.64
N PHE A 232 21.81 14.67 28.66
CA PHE A 232 22.71 14.20 27.61
C PHE A 232 22.49 15.06 26.36
N PRO A 233 23.44 15.91 25.95
CA PRO A 233 23.24 16.93 24.92
C PRO A 233 23.09 16.38 23.49
N GLY A 234 23.34 15.08 23.26
CA GLY A 234 23.21 14.46 21.94
C GLY A 234 24.33 14.84 20.98
N GLY A 235 23.99 14.95 19.70
CA GLY A 235 24.90 15.31 18.59
C GLY A 235 25.10 14.18 17.60
N PHE A 236 26.07 14.33 16.70
CA PHE A 236 26.43 13.26 15.76
C PHE A 236 27.32 12.21 16.41
N PHE A 237 27.12 10.96 16.01
CA PHE A 237 27.88 9.77 16.42
C PHE A 237 28.15 8.88 15.19
N ALA A 238 29.36 8.36 15.09
CA ALA A 238 29.72 7.23 14.24
C ALA A 238 29.31 5.92 14.95
N VAL A 239 28.61 5.03 14.23
CA VAL A 239 28.02 3.81 14.77
C VAL A 239 28.51 2.59 14.00
N SER A 240 28.93 1.55 14.71
CA SER A 240 29.26 0.25 14.11
C SER A 240 28.69 -0.91 14.94
N SER A 241 28.30 -2.01 14.30
CA SER A 241 27.79 -3.21 14.97
C SER A 241 28.90 -4.21 15.27
N ALA A 242 28.81 -4.87 16.41
CA ALA A 242 29.68 -5.96 16.84
C ALA A 242 28.88 -7.06 17.55
N PHE A 243 29.45 -8.26 17.69
CA PHE A 243 28.90 -9.25 18.62
C PHE A 243 29.47 -9.02 20.03
N ALA A 244 28.66 -9.30 21.06
CA ALA A 244 29.03 -8.99 22.45
C ALA A 244 30.21 -9.82 22.98
N ASP A 245 30.52 -10.95 22.34
CA ASP A 245 31.65 -11.84 22.64
C ASP A 245 32.94 -11.48 21.86
N GLU A 246 32.92 -10.43 21.03
CA GLU A 246 34.09 -9.90 20.32
C GLU A 246 34.86 -8.86 21.16
N ASP A 247 36.10 -8.56 20.78
CA ASP A 247 36.90 -7.50 21.42
C ASP A 247 36.40 -6.11 21.01
N LEU A 248 35.45 -5.58 21.80
CA LEU A 248 34.85 -4.26 21.57
C LEU A 248 35.88 -3.12 21.65
N GLY A 249 36.97 -3.29 22.42
CA GLY A 249 38.04 -2.30 22.53
C GLY A 249 38.85 -2.17 21.24
N ALA A 250 39.18 -3.31 20.61
CA ALA A 250 39.83 -3.33 19.30
C ALA A 250 38.96 -2.69 18.22
N ILE A 251 37.64 -2.90 18.28
CA ILE A 251 36.68 -2.29 17.33
C ILE A 251 36.61 -0.78 17.51
N GLN A 252 36.50 -0.29 18.75
CA GLN A 252 36.49 1.15 19.05
C GLN A 252 37.72 1.86 18.47
N TYR A 253 38.91 1.28 18.65
CA TYR A 253 40.16 1.85 18.14
C TYR A 253 40.15 1.97 16.61
N ARG A 254 39.63 0.96 15.90
CA ARG A 254 39.51 0.99 14.43
C ARG A 254 38.52 2.05 13.93
N ILE A 255 37.43 2.31 14.66
CA ILE A 255 36.48 3.39 14.30
C ILE A 255 37.18 4.76 14.34
N ILE A 256 38.01 5.02 15.35
CA ILE A 256 38.76 6.29 15.47
C ILE A 256 39.63 6.54 14.25
N GLN A 257 40.38 5.53 13.81
CA GLN A 257 41.30 5.63 12.65
C GLN A 257 40.58 5.99 11.33
N CYS A 258 39.28 5.71 11.20
CA CYS A 258 38.53 6.04 9.98
C CYS A 258 38.27 7.54 9.78
N PHE A 259 38.46 8.37 10.80
CA PHE A 259 38.14 9.80 10.76
C PHE A 259 39.36 10.73 10.69
N ASP A 260 40.57 10.19 10.63
CA ASP A 260 41.79 11.01 10.57
C ASP A 260 41.88 11.87 9.28
N ASP A 261 41.27 11.45 8.16
CA ASP A 261 41.35 12.10 6.83
C ASP A 261 39.99 12.42 6.15
N ASN A 262 38.87 12.57 6.90
CA ASN A 262 37.53 12.72 6.31
C ASN A 262 37.15 14.20 5.95
N PRO A 263 36.63 14.50 4.74
CA PRO A 263 36.37 15.88 4.27
C PRO A 263 35.07 16.51 4.81
N SER A 264 34.20 15.74 5.45
CA SER A 264 32.87 16.19 5.88
C SER A 264 32.71 16.16 7.40
N PHE A 265 33.34 15.20 8.09
CA PHE A 265 33.21 14.96 9.54
C PHE A 265 34.54 14.70 10.26
N GLU A 266 34.64 15.05 11.54
CA GLU A 266 35.80 14.74 12.43
C GLU A 266 35.37 14.20 13.81
N VAL A 267 36.25 13.48 14.53
CA VAL A 267 36.01 12.99 15.91
C VAL A 267 35.92 14.16 16.89
N ASP A 268 34.92 14.13 17.77
CA ASP A 268 34.63 15.25 18.66
C ASP A 268 35.36 15.13 20.02
N PHE A 269 36.63 15.56 20.02
CA PHE A 269 37.46 15.66 21.22
C PHE A 269 37.27 17.00 21.95
N LEU A 270 37.30 16.96 23.29
CA LEU A 270 37.41 18.12 24.16
C LEU A 270 38.87 18.59 24.27
N HIS A 271 39.08 19.83 24.70
CA HIS A 271 40.41 20.45 24.84
C HIS A 271 41.38 19.68 25.76
N ASN A 272 40.86 18.86 26.68
CA ASN A 272 41.67 18.03 27.60
C ASN A 272 42.03 16.64 27.02
N GLY A 273 41.65 16.35 25.77
CA GLY A 273 41.89 15.07 25.10
C GLY A 273 40.85 13.98 25.39
N ALA A 274 39.85 14.25 26.24
CA ALA A 274 38.72 13.33 26.42
C ALA A 274 37.70 13.50 25.28
N LEU A 275 36.91 12.46 25.00
CA LEU A 275 35.78 12.54 24.08
C LEU A 275 34.66 13.43 24.65
N ARG A 276 33.84 14.05 23.78
CA ARG A 276 32.61 14.77 24.21
C ARG A 276 31.72 13.90 25.12
N HIS A 277 31.62 12.61 24.81
CA HIS A 277 30.96 11.58 25.61
C HIS A 277 31.79 10.30 25.60
N TYR A 278 31.66 9.48 26.65
CA TYR A 278 32.15 8.10 26.62
C TYR A 278 31.53 7.35 25.43
N THR A 279 32.28 6.39 24.88
CA THR A 279 31.74 5.49 23.85
C THR A 279 30.59 4.69 24.45
N LEU A 280 29.43 4.80 23.80
CA LEU A 280 28.20 4.13 24.26
C LEU A 280 28.04 2.80 23.54
N ILE A 281 27.53 1.82 24.27
CA ILE A 281 27.17 0.51 23.75
C ILE A 281 25.66 0.34 23.91
N GLU A 282 25.01 -0.19 22.88
CA GLU A 282 23.58 -0.49 22.89
C GLU A 282 23.35 -1.90 22.38
N SER A 283 22.56 -2.70 23.10
CA SER A 283 22.13 -4.02 22.61
C SER A 283 21.20 -3.90 21.41
N VAL A 284 21.31 -4.80 20.44
CA VAL A 284 20.43 -4.90 19.27
C VAL A 284 20.01 -6.34 19.00
N TYR A 285 18.90 -6.53 18.30
CA TYR A 285 18.42 -7.87 17.96
C TYR A 285 19.35 -8.58 16.97
N SER A 286 19.71 -9.83 17.28
CA SER A 286 20.34 -10.72 16.31
C SER A 286 19.28 -11.45 15.46
N ILE A 287 19.55 -11.56 14.16
CA ILE A 287 18.64 -12.20 13.19
C ILE A 287 18.61 -13.73 13.38
N ASP A 288 19.74 -14.33 13.77
CA ASP A 288 19.85 -15.76 14.04
C ASP A 288 19.41 -16.14 15.47
N SER A 289 19.31 -15.15 16.38
CA SER A 289 19.05 -15.35 17.82
C SER A 289 20.04 -16.29 18.53
N GLU A 290 21.20 -16.56 17.92
CA GLU A 290 22.22 -17.48 18.45
C GLU A 290 23.33 -16.73 19.20
N ARG A 291 23.56 -15.45 18.89
CA ARG A 291 24.58 -14.59 19.51
C ARG A 291 24.01 -13.21 19.86
N ASP A 292 24.45 -12.65 20.98
CA ASP A 292 24.11 -11.28 21.37
C ASP A 292 24.85 -10.26 20.52
N ARG A 293 24.13 -9.24 20.03
CA ARG A 293 24.65 -8.22 19.14
C ARG A 293 24.54 -6.84 19.78
N VAL A 294 25.54 -6.00 19.56
CA VAL A 294 25.62 -4.64 20.10
C VAL A 294 26.00 -3.62 19.02
N ASN A 295 25.67 -2.36 19.25
CA ASN A 295 26.13 -1.20 18.49
C ASN A 295 27.03 -0.33 19.36
N ILE A 296 28.14 0.14 18.79
CA ILE A 296 29.13 1.01 19.43
C ILE A 296 28.98 2.42 18.85
N TYR A 297 28.86 3.45 19.70
CA TYR A 297 28.66 4.85 19.32
C TYR A 297 29.84 5.75 19.72
N LEU A 298 30.46 6.43 18.75
CA LEU A 298 31.59 7.35 18.92
C LEU A 298 31.25 8.78 18.44
N PRO A 299 31.42 9.87 19.21
CA PRO A 299 30.93 11.23 18.84
C PRO A 299 31.71 11.99 17.71
N VAL A 300 31.01 12.76 16.82
CA VAL A 300 31.54 13.52 15.61
C VAL A 300 30.81 14.89 15.27
N LYS A 301 31.20 15.70 14.22
CA LYS A 301 30.59 17.04 13.74
C LYS A 301 30.85 17.52 12.23
N GLU A 302 30.17 18.55 11.61
CA GLU A 302 30.00 18.95 10.11
C GLU A 302 30.50 20.38 9.54
N HIS A 303 30.42 20.72 8.19
CA HIS A 303 30.89 21.93 7.36
C HIS A 303 29.81 22.69 6.37
N LYS A 304 29.97 23.92 5.71
CA LYS A 304 28.96 24.80 4.86
C LYS A 304 29.22 25.11 3.29
N PRO A 305 28.23 25.49 2.35
CA PRO A 305 28.36 25.63 0.83
C PRO A 305 28.35 27.04 0.07
N ASN A 306 28.71 27.17 -1.25
CA ASN A 306 28.96 28.42 -2.10
C ASN A 306 28.31 28.47 -3.55
N PHE A 307 27.96 29.65 -4.15
CA PHE A 307 27.19 29.80 -5.42
C PHE A 307 27.97 29.68 -6.75
N ILE A 308 29.29 29.93 -6.75
CA ILE A 308 30.14 29.80 -7.95
C ILE A 308 30.17 28.35 -8.47
N ASP A 309 29.77 27.42 -7.61
CA ASP A 309 29.80 25.99 -7.87
C ASP A 309 28.56 25.49 -8.70
N TYR A 310 27.71 26.38 -9.24
CA TYR A 310 26.43 26.04 -9.92
C TYR A 310 26.25 26.70 -11.33
N ASN A 311 25.43 26.07 -12.21
CA ASN A 311 25.13 26.49 -13.60
C ASN A 311 23.98 27.53 -13.72
N ASP A 312 23.84 28.23 -14.88
CA ASP A 312 22.84 29.29 -15.15
C ASP A 312 21.48 28.79 -15.72
N PHE A 313 20.44 29.65 -15.78
CA PHE A 313 19.04 29.32 -16.14
C PHE A 313 18.62 29.68 -17.59
N GLU A 314 17.41 29.28 -18.03
CA GLU A 314 16.90 29.43 -19.41
C GLU A 314 15.60 30.27 -19.50
N LEU A 315 15.40 31.02 -20.61
CA LEU A 315 14.19 31.83 -20.87
C LEU A 315 13.24 31.17 -21.88
N VAL A 316 11.92 31.32 -21.66
CA VAL A 316 10.87 30.72 -22.50
C VAL A 316 10.03 31.81 -23.19
N GLN A 317 9.88 31.72 -24.52
CA GLN A 317 9.07 32.64 -25.33
C GLN A 317 7.77 31.99 -25.84
N ASN A 318 6.74 32.81 -26.12
CA ASN A 318 5.45 32.40 -26.71
C ASN A 318 4.65 31.36 -25.88
N ILE A 319 4.85 31.33 -24.56
CA ILE A 319 4.09 30.48 -23.65
C ILE A 319 2.77 31.14 -23.27
N THR A 320 1.69 30.36 -23.22
CA THR A 320 0.37 30.84 -22.81
C THR A 320 0.20 30.77 -21.29
N VAL A 321 -0.66 31.63 -20.73
CA VAL A 321 -1.01 31.59 -19.30
C VAL A 321 -1.53 30.22 -18.88
N SER A 322 -2.32 29.58 -19.75
CA SER A 322 -2.85 28.23 -19.52
C SER A 322 -1.73 27.20 -19.36
N GLU A 323 -0.68 27.27 -20.18
CA GLU A 323 0.47 26.36 -20.08
C GLU A 323 1.28 26.57 -18.80
N VAL A 324 1.55 27.84 -18.43
CA VAL A 324 2.25 28.17 -17.18
C VAL A 324 1.45 27.67 -15.98
N ASN A 325 0.14 27.92 -15.96
CA ASN A 325 -0.76 27.48 -14.88
C ASN A 325 -0.86 25.96 -14.80
N LYS A 326 -0.97 25.27 -15.94
CA LYS A 326 -1.01 23.81 -16.01
C LYS A 326 0.28 23.19 -15.49
N ALA A 327 1.42 23.80 -15.78
CA ALA A 327 2.71 23.33 -15.32
C ALA A 327 2.98 23.61 -13.83
N ASN A 328 2.32 24.63 -13.27
CA ASN A 328 2.49 25.06 -11.88
C ASN A 328 1.14 24.99 -11.14
N PRO A 329 0.64 23.79 -10.85
CA PRO A 329 -0.65 23.62 -10.22
C PRO A 329 -0.63 24.11 -8.77
N ILE A 330 -1.70 24.80 -8.40
CA ILE A 330 -1.92 25.26 -7.02
C ILE A 330 -2.25 24.04 -6.14
N LEU A 331 -1.57 23.93 -5.01
CA LEU A 331 -1.87 22.97 -3.95
C LEU A 331 -2.96 23.53 -3.03
N ARG A 332 -2.78 24.76 -2.59
CA ARG A 332 -3.69 25.46 -1.69
C ARG A 332 -3.62 26.95 -1.95
N GLU A 333 -4.78 27.58 -2.00
CA GLU A 333 -4.95 29.01 -2.16
C GLU A 333 -5.41 29.64 -0.84
N TYR A 334 -4.94 30.84 -0.57
CA TYR A 334 -5.28 31.67 0.57
C TYR A 334 -5.74 33.04 0.06
N ASP A 335 -7.01 33.35 0.25
CA ASP A 335 -7.51 34.71 0.06
C ASP A 335 -7.07 35.58 1.24
N VAL A 336 -6.37 36.67 0.97
CA VAL A 336 -5.90 37.59 2.01
C VAL A 336 -7.09 38.38 2.56
N ASP A 337 -7.35 38.21 3.85
CA ASP A 337 -8.33 39.03 4.58
C ASP A 337 -7.72 40.38 4.92
N PHE A 338 -8.15 41.42 4.20
CA PHE A 338 -7.66 42.80 4.36
C PHE A 338 -7.82 43.34 5.78
N ASN A 339 -8.79 42.87 6.57
CA ASN A 339 -8.95 43.30 7.95
C ASN A 339 -7.91 42.69 8.91
N LYS A 340 -7.17 41.67 8.46
CA LYS A 340 -6.14 40.97 9.25
C LYS A 340 -4.72 41.25 8.80
N ILE A 341 -4.51 42.13 7.82
CA ILE A 341 -3.16 42.53 7.41
C ILE A 341 -2.46 43.28 8.55
N THR A 342 -1.17 42.99 8.75
CA THR A 342 -0.34 43.71 9.74
C THR A 342 0.51 44.78 9.05
N PRO A 343 0.23 46.09 9.24
CA PRO A 343 1.08 47.15 8.72
C PRO A 343 2.43 47.18 9.46
N ILE A 344 3.54 47.20 8.71
CA ILE A 344 4.90 47.29 9.25
C ILE A 344 5.43 48.69 8.97
N TYR A 345 5.91 49.37 10.03
CA TYR A 345 6.38 50.76 10.01
C TYR A 345 5.32 51.82 9.62
N SER A 346 4.05 51.56 9.97
CA SER A 346 2.93 52.51 9.87
C SER A 346 2.70 53.14 8.48
N PRO A 347 2.50 52.35 7.41
CA PRO A 347 1.96 52.88 6.14
C PRO A 347 0.52 53.37 6.32
N TYR A 348 0.02 54.16 5.36
CA TYR A 348 -1.41 54.40 5.28
C TYR A 348 -2.09 53.15 4.73
N TYR A 349 -3.03 52.61 5.49
CA TYR A 349 -3.80 51.44 5.11
C TYR A 349 -5.22 51.56 5.66
N GLN A 350 -6.23 51.45 4.79
CA GLN A 350 -7.63 51.49 5.18
C GLN A 350 -8.47 50.56 4.30
N VAL A 351 -9.36 49.78 4.90
CA VAL A 351 -10.37 49.03 4.16
C VAL A 351 -11.62 49.90 4.03
N LEU A 352 -12.07 50.12 2.79
CA LEU A 352 -13.25 50.91 2.47
C LEU A 352 -14.53 50.05 2.63
N ASP A 353 -15.69 50.70 2.78
CA ASP A 353 -16.98 50.01 3.00
C ASP A 353 -17.37 49.03 1.87
N ASN A 354 -16.81 49.23 0.67
CA ASN A 354 -17.00 48.33 -0.48
C ASN A 354 -16.04 47.12 -0.49
N GLY A 355 -15.22 46.95 0.56
CA GLY A 355 -14.27 45.84 0.71
C GLY A 355 -12.93 46.04 -0.01
N VAL A 356 -12.71 47.16 -0.69
CA VAL A 356 -11.42 47.50 -1.33
C VAL A 356 -10.47 48.06 -0.29
N ALA A 357 -9.21 47.61 -0.30
CA ALA A 357 -8.17 48.11 0.61
C ALA A 357 -7.31 49.19 -0.06
N GLU A 358 -7.25 50.37 0.54
CA GLU A 358 -6.40 51.47 0.14
C GLU A 358 -5.04 51.38 0.84
N PHE A 359 -3.96 51.49 0.07
CA PHE A 359 -2.58 51.43 0.58
C PHE A 359 -1.70 52.54 -0.02
N ILE A 360 -0.98 53.24 0.86
CA ILE A 360 0.05 54.21 0.48
C ILE A 360 1.28 53.98 1.36
N ALA A 361 2.38 53.55 0.74
CA ALA A 361 3.63 53.25 1.42
C ALA A 361 4.45 54.51 1.77
N TRP A 362 4.40 55.54 0.93
CA TRP A 362 5.22 56.77 0.98
C TRP A 362 6.72 56.54 0.73
N ILE A 363 7.34 55.54 1.36
CA ILE A 363 8.75 55.10 1.17
C ILE A 363 8.84 53.57 1.30
N SER A 364 9.88 52.98 0.71
CA SER A 364 10.06 51.52 0.55
C SER A 364 10.09 50.70 1.84
N GLU A 365 10.44 51.29 2.98
CA GLU A 365 10.48 50.55 4.25
C GLU A 365 9.08 50.21 4.77
N ARG A 366 8.04 50.99 4.41
CA ARG A 366 6.68 50.76 4.90
C ARG A 366 5.96 49.72 4.03
N LYS A 367 5.46 48.67 4.68
CA LYS A 367 4.99 47.45 4.00
C LYS A 367 3.86 46.78 4.77
N LEU A 368 3.24 45.78 4.16
CA LEU A 368 2.11 45.03 4.68
C LEU A 368 2.50 43.56 4.81
N ASP A 369 2.45 43.00 6.02
CA ASP A 369 2.49 41.54 6.20
C ASP A 369 1.11 40.96 5.93
N THR A 370 1.05 40.02 4.99
CA THR A 370 -0.19 39.31 4.68
C THR A 370 -0.57 38.28 5.74
N ASN A 371 0.34 37.98 6.68
CA ASN A 371 0.24 36.94 7.70
C ASN A 371 0.07 35.53 7.13
N ILE A 372 0.40 35.33 5.85
CA ILE A 372 0.36 34.03 5.18
C ILE A 372 1.79 33.61 4.84
N ALA A 373 2.18 32.43 5.32
CA ALA A 373 3.48 31.84 5.08
C ALA A 373 3.40 30.62 4.15
N VAL A 374 4.32 30.57 3.19
CA VAL A 374 4.42 29.53 2.16
C VAL A 374 5.87 29.04 2.03
N LYS A 375 6.06 27.85 1.44
CA LYS A 375 7.37 27.33 1.03
C LYS A 375 7.56 27.55 -0.46
N LEU A 376 8.81 27.54 -0.93
CA LEU A 376 9.08 27.38 -2.36
C LEU A 376 8.57 26.02 -2.81
N PRO A 377 7.88 25.92 -3.96
CA PRO A 377 7.41 26.94 -4.87
C PRO A 377 6.04 27.51 -4.46
N PHE A 378 5.79 28.77 -4.82
CA PHE A 378 4.54 29.45 -4.51
C PHE A 378 4.13 30.41 -5.62
N ARG A 379 2.89 30.89 -5.56
CA ARG A 379 2.30 31.86 -6.47
C ARG A 379 1.62 32.96 -5.66
N ILE A 380 1.59 34.17 -6.21
CA ILE A 380 0.77 35.26 -5.70
C ILE A 380 0.01 35.92 -6.86
N ASP A 381 -1.28 36.16 -6.67
CA ASP A 381 -2.17 36.88 -7.58
C ASP A 381 -2.69 38.13 -6.87
N ILE A 382 -2.53 39.29 -7.49
CA ILE A 382 -2.91 40.58 -6.94
C ILE A 382 -3.82 41.27 -7.94
N GLU A 383 -5.05 41.57 -7.54
CA GLU A 383 -5.97 42.43 -8.27
C GLU A 383 -5.93 43.83 -7.65
N PHE A 384 -5.32 44.79 -8.35
CA PHE A 384 -5.12 46.14 -7.85
C PHE A 384 -5.35 47.22 -8.90
N LEU A 385 -5.71 48.42 -8.46
CA LEU A 385 -5.78 49.63 -9.28
C LEU A 385 -4.71 50.62 -8.83
N ALA A 386 -4.09 51.25 -9.81
CA ALA A 386 -3.12 52.34 -9.65
C ALA A 386 -3.70 53.62 -10.26
N GLU A 387 -3.70 54.72 -9.50
CA GLU A 387 -4.20 56.03 -9.96
C GLU A 387 -3.05 56.86 -10.55
N GLU A 388 -3.22 57.29 -11.80
CA GLU A 388 -2.19 58.01 -12.56
C GLU A 388 -1.89 59.38 -11.93
N GLU A 389 -2.90 60.11 -11.45
CA GLU A 389 -2.68 61.42 -10.83
C GLU A 389 -1.85 61.35 -9.55
N ASN A 390 -2.04 60.31 -8.74
CA ASN A 390 -1.30 60.12 -7.48
C ASN A 390 0.13 59.62 -7.68
N GLU A 391 0.48 59.24 -8.91
CA GLU A 391 1.80 58.74 -9.32
C GLU A 391 2.59 59.77 -10.14
N LYS A 392 2.10 61.02 -10.26
CA LYS A 392 2.71 62.09 -11.10
C LYS A 392 3.90 62.83 -10.47
N TYR A 393 4.03 62.87 -9.15
CA TYR A 393 4.91 63.86 -8.48
C TYR A 393 6.35 63.44 -8.20
N LEU A 394 6.73 62.19 -8.47
CA LEU A 394 8.08 61.74 -8.85
C LEU A 394 9.26 62.34 -8.04
N TRP A 395 9.26 62.12 -6.73
CA TRP A 395 10.29 62.61 -5.79
C TRP A 395 11.57 61.75 -5.73
N GLY A 396 12.14 61.42 -6.90
CA GLY A 396 13.48 60.80 -6.99
C GLY A 396 13.56 59.30 -6.69
N THR A 397 12.45 58.57 -6.66
CA THR A 397 12.41 57.10 -6.47
C THR A 397 11.74 56.37 -7.64
N THR A 398 11.72 55.03 -7.59
CA THR A 398 11.01 54.15 -8.55
C THR A 398 9.49 54.16 -8.28
N GLU A 399 8.82 55.26 -8.64
CA GLU A 399 7.40 55.44 -8.32
C GLU A 399 6.49 54.52 -9.15
N GLY A 400 5.42 54.07 -8.49
CA GLY A 400 4.43 53.18 -9.09
C GLY A 400 4.89 51.73 -9.18
N SER A 401 5.92 51.32 -8.42
CA SER A 401 6.29 49.90 -8.31
C SER A 401 5.45 49.17 -7.27
N LEU A 402 5.23 47.88 -7.49
CA LEU A 402 4.59 46.97 -6.54
C LEU A 402 5.51 45.77 -6.35
N TRP A 403 5.86 45.44 -5.10
CA TRP A 403 6.78 44.36 -4.79
C TRP A 403 6.30 43.49 -3.64
N PHE A 404 6.84 42.28 -3.54
CA PHE A 404 6.71 41.43 -2.36
C PHE A 404 7.99 40.65 -2.07
N SER A 405 8.14 40.14 -0.84
CA SER A 405 9.29 39.34 -0.40
C SER A 405 8.89 37.99 0.21
N HIS A 406 9.79 37.01 0.09
CA HIS A 406 9.71 35.68 0.72
C HIS A 406 11.09 35.33 1.32
N GLY A 407 11.17 35.29 2.66
CA GLY A 407 12.46 35.19 3.35
C GLY A 407 13.40 36.34 2.98
N ASN A 408 14.60 36.03 2.48
CA ASN A 408 15.58 37.02 2.03
C ASN A 408 15.48 37.38 0.53
N SER A 409 14.49 36.86 -0.20
CA SER A 409 14.31 37.10 -1.64
C SER A 409 13.18 38.10 -1.93
N THR A 410 13.36 39.00 -2.90
CA THR A 410 12.39 40.07 -3.25
C THR A 410 12.00 40.02 -4.74
N TYR A 411 10.76 40.41 -5.08
CA TYR A 411 10.16 40.36 -6.42
C TYR A 411 9.37 41.65 -6.70
N THR A 412 9.66 42.35 -7.81
CA THR A 412 9.15 43.71 -8.08
C THR A 412 8.62 43.88 -9.49
N MET A 413 7.43 44.47 -9.61
CA MET A 413 6.79 44.91 -10.85
C MET A 413 6.88 46.43 -11.04
N ASN A 414 7.04 46.88 -12.28
CA ASN A 414 7.28 48.28 -12.66
C ASN A 414 8.49 48.90 -11.91
N ALA A 415 9.56 48.12 -11.76
CA ALA A 415 10.81 48.52 -11.13
C ALA A 415 11.57 49.57 -11.96
N GLU A 416 12.51 50.27 -11.33
CA GLU A 416 13.42 51.23 -12.00
C GLU A 416 12.68 52.35 -12.78
N ASN A 417 11.53 52.83 -12.27
CA ASN A 417 10.70 53.88 -12.88
C ASN A 417 10.92 55.25 -12.23
N TYR A 418 12.03 55.91 -12.57
CA TYR A 418 12.41 57.19 -11.97
C TYR A 418 11.66 58.40 -12.57
N ALA A 419 11.78 59.55 -11.89
CA ALA A 419 11.15 60.81 -12.28
C ALA A 419 11.47 61.26 -13.71
N ASP A 420 12.74 61.13 -14.09
CA ASP A 420 13.23 61.50 -15.42
C ASP A 420 12.73 60.49 -16.46
N LYS A 421 12.06 60.97 -17.51
CA LYS A 421 11.55 60.13 -18.61
C LYS A 421 12.64 59.28 -19.26
N GLY A 422 13.89 59.74 -19.30
CA GLY A 422 15.02 58.99 -19.87
C GLY A 422 15.54 57.84 -19.00
N LEU A 423 15.18 57.82 -17.71
CA LEU A 423 15.60 56.79 -16.74
C LEU A 423 14.49 55.78 -16.43
N LYS A 424 13.29 55.98 -16.97
CA LYS A 424 12.17 55.04 -16.81
C LYS A 424 12.47 53.75 -17.56
N LYS A 425 12.56 52.64 -16.82
CA LYS A 425 12.77 51.31 -17.42
C LYS A 425 11.54 50.42 -17.46
N HIS A 426 10.53 50.71 -16.64
CA HIS A 426 9.32 49.87 -16.51
C HIS A 426 9.68 48.38 -16.43
N ALA A 427 10.53 48.02 -15.47
CA ALA A 427 11.19 46.72 -15.41
C ALA A 427 10.46 45.71 -14.52
N VAL A 428 10.78 44.43 -14.71
CA VAL A 428 10.56 43.35 -13.75
C VAL A 428 11.90 43.04 -13.07
N SER A 429 11.95 43.00 -11.73
CA SER A 429 13.18 42.70 -10.96
C SER A 429 12.95 41.61 -9.91
N PHE A 430 13.92 40.72 -9.67
CA PHE A 430 13.83 39.68 -8.62
C PHE A 430 15.16 39.07 -8.14
N SER A 431 15.17 38.50 -6.93
CA SER A 431 16.27 37.69 -6.37
C SER A 431 16.10 36.19 -6.63
N GLN A 432 17.19 35.48 -6.94
CA GLN A 432 17.16 34.01 -7.06
C GLN A 432 16.93 33.35 -5.70
N PRO A 433 16.00 32.38 -5.59
CA PRO A 433 15.78 31.64 -4.35
C PRO A 433 17.02 30.85 -3.90
N ILE A 434 17.27 30.80 -2.58
CA ILE A 434 18.39 30.11 -1.89
C ILE A 434 19.78 30.73 -2.12
N LEU A 435 20.13 31.05 -3.37
CA LEU A 435 21.43 31.64 -3.70
C LEU A 435 21.50 33.14 -3.42
N GLY A 436 20.39 33.86 -3.59
CA GLY A 436 20.22 35.26 -3.14
C GLY A 436 20.73 36.37 -4.06
N ASN A 437 21.26 36.07 -5.25
CA ASN A 437 21.70 37.09 -6.22
C ASN A 437 20.53 37.71 -7.02
N GLU A 438 20.63 38.98 -7.44
CA GLU A 438 19.54 39.81 -8.04
C GLU A 438 19.61 39.92 -9.59
N LEU A 439 18.45 39.99 -10.27
CA LEU A 439 18.27 40.06 -11.74
C LEU A 439 17.20 41.10 -12.15
N ILE A 440 17.41 41.83 -13.27
CA ILE A 440 16.54 42.95 -13.73
C ILE A 440 16.25 42.88 -15.25
N TYR A 441 14.98 43.03 -15.65
CA TYR A 441 14.50 43.00 -17.05
C TYR A 441 13.66 44.23 -17.43
N PRO A 442 14.22 45.20 -18.19
CA PRO A 442 13.52 46.43 -18.62
C PRO A 442 12.42 46.20 -19.67
N GLY A 443 11.42 47.09 -19.69
CA GLY A 443 10.42 47.22 -20.76
C GLY A 443 9.21 46.28 -20.69
N ILE A 444 9.16 45.38 -19.70
CA ILE A 444 8.12 44.34 -19.57
C ILE A 444 7.28 44.45 -18.29
N GLY A 445 7.52 45.48 -17.48
CA GLY A 445 6.88 45.70 -16.18
C GLY A 445 5.80 46.78 -16.15
N GLU A 446 5.52 47.45 -17.28
CA GLU A 446 4.47 48.47 -17.37
C GLU A 446 3.07 47.86 -17.23
N TYR A 447 2.14 48.59 -16.60
CA TYR A 447 0.75 48.19 -16.44
C TYR A 447 -0.20 49.41 -16.57
N PRO A 448 -1.46 49.21 -17.00
CA PRO A 448 -2.39 50.32 -17.26
C PRO A 448 -2.95 50.97 -15.98
N HIS A 449 -3.09 52.30 -15.98
CA HIS A 449 -3.63 53.06 -14.83
C HIS A 449 -5.14 53.27 -14.96
N GLU A 450 -5.80 53.71 -13.88
CA GLU A 450 -7.24 54.02 -13.82
C GLU A 450 -8.18 52.81 -14.05
N GLN A 451 -7.64 51.60 -14.00
CA GLN A 451 -8.41 50.35 -14.05
C GLN A 451 -7.79 49.27 -13.18
N PHE A 452 -8.59 48.27 -12.79
CA PHE A 452 -8.10 47.13 -12.02
C PHE A 452 -7.30 46.18 -12.91
N ILE A 453 -6.14 45.76 -12.41
CA ILE A 453 -5.16 44.91 -13.06
C ILE A 453 -5.02 43.63 -12.25
N ARG A 454 -4.93 42.49 -12.93
CA ARG A 454 -4.55 41.21 -12.32
C ARG A 454 -3.09 40.92 -12.61
N LEU A 455 -2.27 40.94 -11.57
CA LEU A 455 -0.85 40.62 -11.60
C LEU A 455 -0.61 39.27 -10.93
N SER A 456 0.04 38.33 -11.62
CA SER A 456 0.41 37.03 -11.05
C SER A 456 1.91 36.81 -11.12
N TRP A 457 2.51 36.39 -10.00
CA TRP A 457 3.87 35.87 -9.93
C TRP A 457 3.84 34.40 -9.58
N ILE A 458 4.58 33.60 -10.33
CA ILE A 458 4.70 32.15 -10.14
C ILE A 458 6.17 31.84 -9.93
N ILE A 459 6.55 31.48 -8.69
CA ILE A 459 7.89 31.01 -8.33
C ILE A 459 7.80 29.50 -8.26
N GLY A 460 7.77 28.86 -9.43
CA GLY A 460 7.43 27.46 -9.60
C GLY A 460 8.62 26.51 -9.60
N GLU A 461 8.35 25.23 -9.38
CA GLU A 461 9.34 24.15 -9.59
C GLU A 461 9.72 24.01 -11.08
N LYS A 462 8.79 24.36 -11.97
CA LYS A 462 8.96 24.22 -13.42
C LYS A 462 9.14 25.54 -14.13
N HIS A 463 8.36 26.56 -13.77
CA HIS A 463 8.49 27.88 -14.36
C HIS A 463 8.53 28.96 -13.30
N PHE A 464 9.41 29.93 -13.51
CA PHE A 464 9.39 31.21 -12.86
C PHE A 464 8.73 32.22 -13.81
N ALA A 465 7.54 32.75 -13.50
CA ALA A 465 6.77 33.55 -14.45
C ALA A 465 6.05 34.77 -13.85
N VAL A 466 5.83 35.79 -14.69
CA VAL A 466 5.10 37.03 -14.38
C VAL A 466 4.01 37.26 -15.43
N ILE A 467 2.77 37.48 -14.99
CA ILE A 467 1.58 37.57 -15.84
C ILE A 467 0.76 38.82 -15.49
N VAL A 468 0.26 39.55 -16.48
CA VAL A 468 -0.58 40.75 -16.31
C VAL A 468 -1.82 40.66 -17.21
N ASN A 469 -3.03 40.71 -16.64
CA ASN A 469 -4.31 40.70 -17.39
C ASN A 469 -4.40 39.61 -18.48
N GLU A 470 -3.88 38.41 -18.20
CA GLU A 470 -3.77 37.26 -19.12
C GLU A 470 -2.60 37.28 -20.13
N GLU A 471 -1.68 38.25 -20.05
CA GLU A 471 -0.46 38.30 -20.85
C GLU A 471 0.77 37.83 -20.03
N VAL A 472 1.50 36.82 -20.52
CA VAL A 472 2.77 36.38 -19.90
C VAL A 472 3.89 37.36 -20.29
N ARG A 473 4.37 38.13 -19.31
CA ARG A 473 5.44 39.13 -19.48
C ARG A 473 6.84 38.56 -19.32
N PHE A 474 6.99 37.56 -18.45
CA PHE A 474 8.27 36.89 -18.20
C PHE A 474 8.03 35.41 -17.91
N CYS A 475 8.92 34.53 -18.40
CA CYS A 475 8.93 33.12 -18.03
C CYS A 475 10.35 32.52 -18.19
N GLY A 476 10.85 31.84 -17.15
CA GLY A 476 12.14 31.13 -17.18
C GLY A 476 12.10 29.76 -16.48
N THR A 477 13.07 28.91 -16.79
CA THR A 477 13.19 27.51 -16.35
C THR A 477 14.64 27.18 -15.98
N ASN A 478 14.89 26.02 -15.35
CA ASN A 478 16.23 25.53 -14.98
C ASN A 478 17.02 26.42 -13.99
N PHE A 479 16.33 27.10 -13.07
CA PHE A 479 17.01 27.77 -11.96
C PHE A 479 17.61 26.74 -10.98
N PRO A 480 18.78 26.99 -10.35
CA PRO A 480 19.45 26.01 -9.48
C PRO A 480 18.56 25.43 -8.38
N TYR A 481 17.76 26.28 -7.72
CA TYR A 481 16.84 25.85 -6.67
C TYR A 481 15.79 24.83 -7.15
N MET A 482 15.40 24.85 -8.43
CA MET A 482 14.42 23.91 -9.01
C MET A 482 14.96 22.46 -8.97
N SER A 483 16.27 22.29 -8.86
CA SER A 483 16.92 20.98 -8.75
C SER A 483 17.23 20.54 -7.32
N MET A 484 17.07 21.42 -6.33
CA MET A 484 17.39 21.14 -4.93
C MET A 484 16.24 20.42 -4.22
N ASN A 485 16.53 19.79 -3.08
CA ASN A 485 15.51 19.10 -2.30
C ASN A 485 14.84 20.06 -1.28
N LEU A 486 13.83 20.81 -1.73
CA LEU A 486 13.24 21.93 -0.99
C LEU A 486 12.22 21.54 0.09
N HIS A 487 11.81 20.27 0.13
CA HIS A 487 10.68 19.80 0.93
C HIS A 487 10.85 19.99 2.46
N LEU A 488 12.11 20.01 2.95
CA LEU A 488 12.43 20.15 4.37
C LEU A 488 12.58 21.60 4.84
N GLN A 489 12.41 22.59 3.95
CA GLN A 489 12.51 23.99 4.33
C GLN A 489 11.32 24.45 5.20
N THR A 490 11.55 25.43 6.07
CA THR A 490 10.51 26.04 6.92
C THR A 490 9.77 27.13 6.13
N PRO A 491 8.42 27.20 6.18
CA PRO A 491 7.65 28.23 5.47
C PRO A 491 8.04 29.66 5.90
N GLN A 492 7.96 30.62 4.97
CA GLN A 492 8.25 32.04 5.22
C GLN A 492 7.05 32.91 4.85
N PRO A 493 6.78 34.01 5.59
CA PRO A 493 5.67 34.93 5.32
C PRO A 493 5.86 35.72 4.03
N ILE A 494 4.74 36.12 3.39
CA ILE A 494 4.72 37.03 2.25
C ILE A 494 4.44 38.45 2.73
N ILE A 495 5.36 39.36 2.41
CA ILE A 495 5.27 40.78 2.76
C ILE A 495 5.19 41.59 1.47
N ILE A 496 4.23 42.52 1.38
CA ILE A 496 3.95 43.34 0.19
C ILE A 496 4.31 44.80 0.46
N GLY A 497 4.89 45.49 -0.52
CA GLY A 497 5.17 46.91 -0.43
C GLY A 497 5.13 47.61 -1.78
N SER A 498 5.32 48.93 -1.74
CA SER A 498 5.37 49.79 -2.92
C SER A 498 6.38 50.91 -2.68
N ASN A 499 6.96 51.46 -3.75
CA ASN A 499 7.84 52.62 -3.65
C ASN A 499 7.11 53.88 -4.14
N GLY A 500 7.24 54.96 -3.39
CA GLY A 500 6.61 56.26 -3.67
C GLY A 500 5.26 56.47 -2.98
N GLN A 501 4.58 57.56 -3.34
CA GLN A 501 3.30 57.99 -2.74
C GLN A 501 2.07 57.54 -3.55
N GLY A 502 2.28 56.80 -4.65
CA GLY A 502 1.23 56.30 -5.51
C GLY A 502 0.24 55.42 -4.74
N LYS A 503 -1.02 55.81 -4.75
CA LYS A 503 -2.09 55.07 -4.08
C LYS A 503 -2.40 53.78 -4.83
N LYS A 504 -2.44 52.67 -4.11
CA LYS A 504 -2.88 51.37 -4.63
C LYS A 504 -4.18 50.96 -3.96
N LEU A 505 -5.16 50.58 -4.78
CA LEU A 505 -6.41 50.01 -4.32
C LEU A 505 -6.40 48.51 -4.60
N PHE A 506 -6.34 47.69 -3.56
CA PHE A 506 -6.39 46.23 -3.68
C PHE A 506 -7.83 45.74 -3.59
N ARG A 507 -8.26 44.99 -4.60
CA ARG A 507 -9.57 44.29 -4.59
C ARG A 507 -9.43 42.86 -4.08
N SER A 508 -8.35 42.18 -4.44
CA SER A 508 -8.03 40.86 -3.91
C SER A 508 -6.54 40.60 -3.95
N ILE A 509 -6.01 39.91 -2.94
CA ILE A 509 -4.71 39.27 -2.98
C ILE A 509 -4.92 37.80 -2.67
N LYS A 510 -4.39 36.92 -3.51
CA LYS A 510 -4.42 35.47 -3.33
C LYS A 510 -2.99 34.96 -3.29
N ILE A 511 -2.65 34.22 -2.25
CA ILE A 511 -1.35 33.56 -2.13
C ILE A 511 -1.60 32.06 -2.25
N SER A 512 -0.84 31.41 -3.11
CA SER A 512 -1.03 30.01 -3.44
C SER A 512 0.25 29.23 -3.20
N GLN A 513 0.19 28.22 -2.33
CA GLN A 513 1.23 27.20 -2.26
C GLN A 513 1.15 26.38 -3.54
N LEU A 514 2.23 26.27 -4.30
CA LEU A 514 2.27 25.41 -5.48
C LEU A 514 2.65 23.99 -5.08
N LYS A 515 2.22 23.01 -5.88
CA LYS A 515 2.58 21.61 -5.66
C LYS A 515 4.09 21.40 -5.90
N ILE A 516 4.71 20.58 -5.05
CA ILE A 516 6.10 20.10 -5.17
C ILE A 516 6.09 18.62 -5.42
N THR A 517 6.99 18.17 -6.30
CA THR A 517 7.31 16.74 -6.40
C THR A 517 8.50 16.41 -5.48
N PRO A 518 8.33 15.64 -4.39
CA PRO A 518 9.44 15.31 -3.51
C PRO A 518 10.52 14.50 -4.25
N LYS A 519 11.78 14.91 -4.15
CA LYS A 519 12.89 14.10 -4.66
C LYS A 519 13.16 12.95 -3.69
N THR A 520 12.75 11.75 -4.05
CA THR A 520 13.00 10.53 -3.27
C THR A 520 14.42 10.03 -3.53
N ASN A 521 15.21 9.79 -2.47
CA ASN A 521 16.57 9.24 -2.59
C ASN A 521 16.60 7.79 -3.12
N SER A 522 15.46 7.10 -3.09
CA SER A 522 15.26 5.78 -3.66
C SER A 522 14.78 5.89 -5.11
N LYS A 523 15.53 5.35 -6.08
CA LYS A 523 14.95 5.03 -7.40
C LYS A 523 13.93 3.89 -7.20
N GLN A 524 12.69 4.10 -7.65
CA GLN A 524 11.74 3.00 -7.80
C GLN A 524 12.43 1.86 -8.57
N ASP A 525 12.38 0.65 -8.00
CA ASP A 525 12.93 -0.62 -8.50
C ASP A 525 14.33 -1.08 -8.04
N ILE A 526 15.07 -0.32 -7.20
CA ILE A 526 16.33 -0.86 -6.63
C ILE A 526 16.05 -2.01 -5.64
N LEU A 527 15.02 -1.87 -4.79
CA LEU A 527 14.64 -2.81 -3.74
C LEU A 527 13.56 -3.84 -4.14
N SER A 528 12.99 -3.77 -5.33
CA SER A 528 12.04 -4.78 -5.80
C SER A 528 12.77 -6.00 -6.37
N VAL A 529 13.27 -6.85 -5.48
CA VAL A 529 13.41 -8.28 -5.78
C VAL A 529 11.98 -8.83 -5.81
N ASP A 530 11.63 -9.67 -6.79
CA ASP A 530 10.38 -10.44 -6.77
C ASP A 530 10.46 -11.45 -5.60
N ILE A 531 10.23 -10.97 -4.39
CA ILE A 531 9.98 -11.81 -3.23
C ILE A 531 8.63 -12.46 -3.50
N ARG A 532 8.62 -13.72 -3.91
CA ARG A 532 7.37 -14.49 -3.95
C ARG A 532 6.87 -14.62 -2.53
N GLN A 533 5.68 -14.06 -2.27
CA GLN A 533 5.02 -14.17 -0.99
C GLN A 533 4.83 -15.65 -0.64
N SER A 534 5.54 -16.13 0.38
CA SER A 534 5.47 -17.53 0.82
C SER A 534 4.14 -17.83 1.53
N ASN A 535 3.47 -16.78 2.00
CA ASN A 535 2.17 -16.77 2.61
C ASN A 535 1.40 -15.51 2.20
N ASN A 536 0.08 -15.63 2.10
CA ASN A 536 -0.77 -14.48 1.92
C ASN A 536 -2.16 -14.76 2.46
N LYS A 537 -2.80 -13.74 3.01
CA LYS A 537 -4.19 -13.78 3.44
C LYS A 537 -4.82 -12.45 3.07
N LEU A 538 -6.03 -12.50 2.53
CA LEU A 538 -6.76 -11.30 2.21
C LEU A 538 -6.90 -10.43 3.48
N PRO A 539 -6.66 -9.12 3.41
CA PRO A 539 -6.66 -8.27 4.61
C PRO A 539 -8.07 -8.07 5.19
N ASN A 540 -9.11 -8.17 4.35
CA ASN A 540 -10.49 -7.87 4.70
C ASN A 540 -11.33 -9.15 4.76
N VAL A 541 -10.95 -10.14 5.55
CA VAL A 541 -11.79 -11.32 5.74
C VAL A 541 -12.88 -11.03 6.75
N ARG A 542 -14.14 -11.25 6.36
CA ARG A 542 -15.33 -11.10 7.20
C ARG A 542 -16.25 -12.30 7.08
N GLN A 543 -17.23 -12.36 7.97
CA GLN A 543 -18.34 -13.30 7.87
C GLN A 543 -19.07 -13.13 6.52
N ILE A 544 -19.35 -14.25 5.86
CA ILE A 544 -19.87 -14.27 4.48
C ILE A 544 -21.39 -14.05 4.46
N VAL A 545 -22.09 -14.69 5.40
CA VAL A 545 -23.56 -14.66 5.50
C VAL A 545 -23.98 -14.28 6.90
N HIS A 546 -25.01 -13.43 7.01
CA HIS A 546 -25.61 -12.96 8.27
C HIS A 546 -27.04 -13.49 8.44
N PRO A 547 -27.24 -14.67 9.08
CA PRO A 547 -28.57 -15.25 9.27
C PRO A 547 -29.53 -14.33 10.03
N GLU A 548 -29.02 -13.48 10.92
CA GLU A 548 -29.79 -12.47 11.65
C GLU A 548 -30.48 -11.44 10.76
N TYR A 549 -30.01 -11.26 9.52
CA TYR A 549 -30.62 -10.39 8.51
C TYR A 549 -31.44 -11.19 7.47
N GLY A 550 -31.73 -12.47 7.74
CA GLY A 550 -32.47 -13.33 6.81
C GLY A 550 -31.64 -13.78 5.59
N GLN A 551 -30.32 -13.69 5.66
CA GLN A 551 -29.44 -14.15 4.57
C GLN A 551 -29.29 -15.67 4.63
N ASN A 552 -30.01 -16.38 3.76
CA ASN A 552 -30.07 -17.84 3.76
C ASN A 552 -29.24 -18.51 2.65
N TYR A 553 -28.80 -17.76 1.63
CA TYR A 553 -28.20 -18.31 0.41
C TYR A 553 -26.70 -18.03 0.33
N TRP A 554 -25.88 -19.04 0.61
CA TRP A 554 -24.45 -18.85 0.81
C TRP A 554 -23.69 -18.46 -0.46
N PHE A 555 -24.15 -18.92 -1.63
CA PHE A 555 -23.57 -18.49 -2.91
C PHE A 555 -23.65 -16.97 -3.08
N ASN A 556 -24.79 -16.34 -2.77
CA ASN A 556 -24.96 -14.89 -2.90
C ASN A 556 -24.03 -14.12 -1.96
N GLY A 557 -23.80 -14.64 -0.74
CA GLY A 557 -22.82 -14.09 0.19
C GLY A 557 -21.38 -14.21 -0.36
N CYS A 558 -21.02 -15.36 -0.90
CA CYS A 558 -19.72 -15.58 -1.53
C CYS A 558 -19.52 -14.65 -2.74
N ALA A 559 -20.53 -14.50 -3.59
CA ALA A 559 -20.51 -13.62 -4.76
C ALA A 559 -20.40 -12.15 -4.36
N ALA A 560 -21.18 -11.71 -3.37
CA ALA A 560 -21.11 -10.35 -2.84
C ALA A 560 -19.73 -10.04 -2.24
N TYR A 561 -19.17 -10.98 -1.47
CA TYR A 561 -17.82 -10.82 -0.91
C TYR A 561 -16.75 -10.75 -2.01
N LEU A 562 -16.86 -11.61 -3.03
CA LEU A 562 -15.98 -11.57 -4.19
C LEU A 562 -16.04 -10.21 -4.92
N MET A 563 -17.23 -9.68 -5.17
CA MET A 563 -17.40 -8.37 -5.82
C MET A 563 -16.93 -7.22 -4.92
N GLU A 564 -17.14 -7.32 -3.60
CA GLU A 564 -16.60 -6.37 -2.63
C GLU A 564 -15.06 -6.31 -2.70
N CYS A 565 -14.40 -7.47 -2.78
CA CYS A 565 -12.94 -7.54 -2.96
C CYS A 565 -12.47 -6.92 -4.29
N LEU A 566 -13.31 -6.94 -5.33
CA LEU A 566 -13.08 -6.23 -6.58
C LEU A 566 -13.42 -4.72 -6.52
N GLY A 567 -13.92 -4.24 -5.39
CA GLY A 567 -14.32 -2.85 -5.15
C GLY A 567 -15.75 -2.50 -5.57
N GLU A 568 -16.54 -3.48 -6.02
CA GLU A 568 -17.91 -3.30 -6.51
C GLU A 568 -18.94 -3.38 -5.39
N LYS A 569 -19.06 -2.31 -4.60
CA LYS A 569 -19.94 -2.25 -3.43
C LYS A 569 -21.44 -2.33 -3.74
N SER A 570 -21.83 -2.02 -4.98
CA SER A 570 -23.23 -2.06 -5.42
C SER A 570 -23.75 -3.48 -5.63
N PHE A 571 -22.85 -4.46 -5.76
CA PHE A 571 -23.18 -5.87 -5.92
C PHE A 571 -23.12 -6.58 -4.57
N ASP A 572 -24.01 -6.16 -3.66
CA ASP A 572 -24.14 -6.74 -2.33
C ASP A 572 -24.96 -8.05 -2.34
N TYR A 573 -25.16 -8.62 -1.15
CA TYR A 573 -25.94 -9.86 -1.00
C TYR A 573 -27.35 -9.72 -1.57
N GLU A 574 -28.03 -8.61 -1.27
CA GLU A 574 -29.41 -8.35 -1.70
C GLU A 574 -29.50 -8.25 -3.22
N PHE A 575 -28.52 -7.60 -3.85
CA PHE A 575 -28.39 -7.55 -5.29
C PHE A 575 -28.28 -8.96 -5.89
N PHE A 576 -27.35 -9.79 -5.40
CA PHE A 576 -27.17 -11.15 -5.92
C PHE A 576 -28.42 -12.01 -5.71
N ALA A 577 -29.03 -11.98 -4.53
CA ALA A 577 -30.26 -12.70 -4.25
C ALA A 577 -31.43 -12.25 -5.15
N GLY A 578 -31.47 -10.98 -5.55
CA GLY A 578 -32.40 -10.48 -6.55
C GLY A 578 -32.13 -11.01 -7.96
N ILE A 579 -30.89 -10.89 -8.47
CA ILE A 579 -30.58 -11.28 -9.86
C ILE A 579 -30.53 -12.80 -10.08
N THR A 580 -30.22 -13.59 -9.05
CA THR A 580 -30.38 -15.06 -9.12
C THR A 580 -31.86 -15.45 -9.10
N GLY A 581 -32.73 -14.56 -8.61
CA GLY A 581 -34.16 -14.76 -8.47
C GLY A 581 -34.57 -15.38 -7.13
N GLU A 582 -33.62 -15.64 -6.24
CA GLU A 582 -33.86 -16.28 -4.94
C GLU A 582 -34.67 -15.41 -3.95
N ASN A 583 -34.79 -14.10 -4.22
CA ASN A 583 -35.69 -13.20 -3.49
C ASN A 583 -37.14 -13.19 -4.01
N PHE A 584 -37.43 -13.81 -5.15
CA PHE A 584 -38.75 -13.70 -5.79
C PHE A 584 -39.41 -15.04 -6.05
N VAL A 585 -38.61 -16.08 -6.26
CA VAL A 585 -39.05 -17.33 -6.88
C VAL A 585 -39.19 -18.41 -5.83
N GLN A 586 -40.40 -18.95 -5.70
CA GLN A 586 -40.59 -20.19 -4.98
C GLN A 586 -40.06 -21.36 -5.80
N VAL A 587 -39.40 -22.32 -5.13
CA VAL A 587 -38.96 -23.57 -5.73
C VAL A 587 -39.70 -24.76 -5.11
N PHE A 588 -39.91 -25.81 -5.90
CA PHE A 588 -40.43 -27.10 -5.40
C PHE A 588 -39.85 -28.27 -6.20
N SER A 589 -39.29 -29.27 -5.51
CA SER A 589 -38.81 -30.52 -6.11
C SER A 589 -39.94 -31.55 -6.22
N LYS A 590 -40.03 -32.23 -7.36
CA LYS A 590 -41.01 -33.29 -7.64
C LYS A 590 -40.52 -34.68 -7.22
N ASN A 591 -39.23 -34.85 -6.93
CA ASN A 591 -38.59 -36.13 -6.62
C ASN A 591 -37.77 -36.12 -5.30
N ASN A 592 -36.52 -35.66 -5.31
CA ASN A 592 -35.57 -35.70 -4.21
C ASN A 592 -35.00 -34.30 -3.89
N PHE A 593 -34.30 -34.17 -2.78
CA PHE A 593 -33.66 -32.91 -2.38
C PHE A 593 -32.55 -32.51 -3.34
N LEU A 594 -32.59 -31.27 -3.83
CA LEU A 594 -31.65 -30.72 -4.82
C LEU A 594 -30.81 -29.56 -4.29
N GLY A 595 -30.95 -29.21 -3.00
CA GLY A 595 -30.24 -28.10 -2.37
C GLY A 595 -31.19 -27.07 -1.76
N ASN A 596 -30.63 -25.94 -1.33
CA ASN A 596 -31.31 -25.01 -0.43
C ASN A 596 -31.98 -23.84 -1.15
N GLY A 597 -31.66 -23.59 -2.42
CA GLY A 597 -32.16 -22.46 -3.19
C GLY A 597 -32.12 -22.69 -4.70
N LEU A 598 -32.56 -21.69 -5.45
CA LEU A 598 -32.69 -21.76 -6.91
C LEU A 598 -31.36 -22.11 -7.59
N VAL A 599 -30.24 -21.57 -7.10
CA VAL A 599 -28.92 -21.81 -7.67
C VAL A 599 -28.55 -23.29 -7.60
N ASP A 600 -28.78 -23.95 -6.47
CA ASP A 600 -28.48 -25.38 -6.30
C ASP A 600 -29.37 -26.24 -7.23
N TYR A 601 -30.66 -25.90 -7.36
CA TYR A 601 -31.58 -26.59 -8.26
C TYR A 601 -31.12 -26.50 -9.72
N ARG A 602 -30.67 -25.32 -10.16
CA ARG A 602 -30.10 -25.15 -11.52
C ARG A 602 -28.84 -25.98 -11.72
N LEU A 603 -27.99 -26.12 -10.70
CA LEU A 603 -26.74 -26.89 -10.77
C LEU A 603 -26.92 -28.42 -10.62
N SER A 604 -28.10 -28.87 -10.20
CA SER A 604 -28.44 -30.29 -10.18
C SER A 604 -28.58 -30.90 -11.58
N GLU A 605 -28.77 -30.05 -12.60
CA GLU A 605 -28.77 -30.50 -13.99
C GLU A 605 -27.35 -30.63 -14.53
N LYS A 606 -27.03 -31.82 -15.04
CA LYS A 606 -25.70 -32.14 -15.56
C LYS A 606 -25.25 -31.14 -16.63
N GLY A 607 -24.09 -30.51 -16.40
CA GLY A 607 -23.46 -29.57 -17.32
C GLY A 607 -24.04 -28.16 -17.28
N ASN A 608 -24.96 -27.85 -16.37
CA ASN A 608 -25.61 -26.54 -16.28
C ASN A 608 -24.82 -25.51 -15.45
N TYR A 609 -23.55 -25.77 -15.12
CA TYR A 609 -22.71 -24.85 -14.33
C TYR A 609 -22.43 -23.51 -15.03
N LYS A 610 -22.62 -23.42 -16.35
CA LYS A 610 -22.56 -22.15 -17.10
C LYS A 610 -23.56 -21.11 -16.59
N PHE A 611 -24.60 -21.54 -15.89
CA PHE A 611 -25.51 -20.63 -15.22
C PHE A 611 -24.79 -19.71 -14.22
N ILE A 612 -23.79 -20.23 -13.47
CA ILE A 612 -23.01 -19.41 -12.54
C ILE A 612 -22.22 -18.34 -13.28
N GLU A 613 -21.65 -18.70 -14.43
CA GLU A 613 -20.91 -17.74 -15.25
C GLU A 613 -21.81 -16.64 -15.81
N GLN A 614 -23.07 -16.99 -16.15
CA GLN A 614 -24.05 -16.03 -16.62
C GLN A 614 -24.43 -14.98 -15.57
N ILE A 615 -24.43 -15.33 -14.27
CA ILE A 615 -24.72 -14.39 -13.19
C ILE A 615 -23.67 -13.27 -13.16
N PHE A 616 -22.39 -13.62 -13.20
CA PHE A 616 -21.31 -12.62 -13.24
C PHE A 616 -21.26 -11.88 -14.57
N LYS A 617 -21.62 -12.54 -15.67
CA LYS A 617 -21.78 -11.88 -16.98
C LYS A 617 -22.88 -10.81 -16.96
N GLN A 618 -23.97 -11.02 -16.24
CA GLN A 618 -25.00 -9.97 -16.07
C GLN A 618 -24.46 -8.75 -15.32
N CYS A 619 -23.49 -8.95 -14.42
CA CYS A 619 -22.76 -7.89 -13.75
C CYS A 619 -21.67 -7.25 -14.63
N GLY A 620 -21.49 -7.74 -15.86
CA GLY A 620 -20.49 -7.26 -16.82
C GLY A 620 -19.12 -7.95 -16.70
N TYR A 621 -18.99 -9.01 -15.91
CA TYR A 621 -17.73 -9.73 -15.70
C TYR A 621 -17.67 -11.05 -16.48
N ASP A 622 -16.50 -11.37 -17.02
CA ASP A 622 -16.24 -12.73 -17.45
C ASP A 622 -15.97 -13.63 -16.22
N SER A 623 -16.16 -14.93 -16.35
CA SER A 623 -15.83 -15.88 -15.27
C SER A 623 -15.69 -17.30 -15.81
N ASP A 624 -14.85 -18.08 -15.13
CA ASP A 624 -14.53 -19.46 -15.51
C ASP A 624 -14.88 -20.38 -14.32
N PHE A 625 -16.00 -21.10 -14.44
CA PHE A 625 -16.37 -22.13 -13.48
C PHE A 625 -15.74 -23.45 -13.90
N VAL A 626 -14.73 -23.89 -13.15
CA VAL A 626 -13.96 -25.08 -13.47
C VAL A 626 -14.53 -26.28 -12.72
N PRO A 627 -15.05 -27.30 -13.42
CA PRO A 627 -15.57 -28.50 -12.77
C PRO A 627 -14.48 -29.21 -11.96
N LEU A 628 -14.85 -29.72 -10.80
CA LEU A 628 -13.94 -30.32 -9.84
C LEU A 628 -13.14 -31.50 -10.43
N ALA A 629 -13.76 -32.30 -11.29
CA ALA A 629 -13.10 -33.41 -11.99
C ALA A 629 -11.85 -32.93 -12.76
N ARG A 630 -11.90 -31.73 -13.35
CA ARG A 630 -10.76 -31.13 -14.06
C ARG A 630 -9.69 -30.61 -13.10
N ILE A 631 -10.10 -29.94 -12.01
CA ILE A 631 -9.18 -29.43 -10.99
C ILE A 631 -8.37 -30.58 -10.36
N CYS A 632 -9.04 -31.68 -10.03
CA CYS A 632 -8.40 -32.87 -9.47
C CYS A 632 -7.37 -33.53 -10.41
N LYS A 633 -7.50 -33.35 -11.72
CA LYS A 633 -6.54 -33.86 -12.73
C LYS A 633 -5.30 -32.98 -12.86
N GLU A 634 -5.45 -31.66 -12.70
CA GLU A 634 -4.40 -30.64 -12.94
C GLU A 634 -4.14 -29.79 -11.69
N ARG A 635 -4.00 -30.45 -10.52
CA ARG A 635 -4.04 -29.82 -9.19
C ARG A 635 -3.06 -28.67 -9.02
N ASP A 636 -1.78 -28.92 -9.27
CA ASP A 636 -0.75 -27.92 -9.00
C ASP A 636 -0.93 -26.67 -9.88
N MET A 637 -1.42 -26.82 -11.11
CA MET A 637 -1.74 -25.69 -11.98
C MET A 637 -2.84 -24.82 -11.38
N TYR A 638 -3.95 -25.41 -10.91
CA TYR A 638 -5.05 -24.64 -10.33
C TYR A 638 -4.72 -24.09 -8.94
N ILE A 639 -3.84 -24.73 -8.16
CA ILE A 639 -3.31 -24.15 -6.93
C ILE A 639 -2.44 -22.92 -7.23
N GLN A 640 -1.60 -22.97 -8.26
CA GLN A 640 -0.84 -21.77 -8.69
C GLN A 640 -1.78 -20.68 -9.21
N LYS A 641 -2.82 -21.03 -9.99
CA LYS A 641 -3.86 -20.08 -10.43
C LYS A 641 -4.55 -19.43 -9.23
N LEU A 642 -4.89 -20.21 -8.19
CA LEU A 642 -5.49 -19.70 -6.97
C LEU A 642 -4.56 -18.73 -6.23
N ILE A 643 -3.28 -19.09 -6.04
CA ILE A 643 -2.29 -18.21 -5.39
C ILE A 643 -2.24 -16.86 -6.10
N MET A 644 -2.19 -16.86 -7.43
CA MET A 644 -2.18 -15.63 -8.22
C MET A 644 -3.43 -14.75 -8.00
N TYR A 645 -4.58 -15.35 -7.72
CA TYR A 645 -5.81 -14.61 -7.42
C TYR A 645 -5.76 -14.01 -6.02
N ILE A 646 -5.34 -14.78 -5.02
CA ILE A 646 -5.20 -14.30 -3.63
C ILE A 646 -4.17 -13.16 -3.56
N ASP A 647 -3.04 -13.28 -4.27
CA ASP A 647 -2.02 -12.23 -4.32
C ASP A 647 -2.50 -10.92 -4.96
N ARG A 648 -3.53 -11.00 -5.79
CA ARG A 648 -4.22 -9.84 -6.36
C ARG A 648 -5.34 -9.31 -5.47
N GLY A 649 -5.55 -9.90 -4.30
CA GLY A 649 -6.63 -9.53 -3.39
C GLY A 649 -7.98 -10.19 -3.72
N ILE A 650 -8.01 -11.18 -4.61
CA ILE A 650 -9.25 -11.75 -5.17
C ILE A 650 -9.50 -13.16 -4.59
N PRO A 651 -10.61 -13.40 -3.88
CA PRO A 651 -10.95 -14.73 -3.39
C PRO A 651 -11.40 -15.67 -4.52
N VAL A 652 -11.38 -16.98 -4.26
CA VAL A 652 -11.88 -18.01 -5.20
C VAL A 652 -13.08 -18.71 -4.57
N ILE A 653 -14.24 -18.72 -5.25
CA ILE A 653 -15.45 -19.38 -4.74
C ILE A 653 -15.35 -20.89 -5.03
N ILE A 654 -15.73 -21.71 -4.05
CA ILE A 654 -15.74 -23.17 -4.16
C ILE A 654 -17.07 -23.74 -3.65
N ASN A 655 -17.51 -24.88 -4.21
CA ASN A 655 -18.68 -25.61 -3.73
C ASN A 655 -18.42 -27.11 -3.49
N ASN A 656 -17.22 -27.49 -3.04
CA ASN A 656 -16.93 -28.83 -2.52
C ASN A 656 -15.66 -28.84 -1.64
N TYR A 657 -15.60 -29.71 -0.63
CA TYR A 657 -14.49 -29.77 0.33
C TYR A 657 -13.76 -31.11 0.42
N GLY A 658 -14.08 -32.08 -0.44
CA GLY A 658 -13.48 -33.40 -0.35
C GLY A 658 -13.66 -34.00 1.05
N LYS A 659 -12.54 -34.29 1.73
CA LYS A 659 -12.55 -34.78 3.11
C LYS A 659 -12.39 -33.61 4.08
N ASN A 660 -13.48 -32.89 4.36
CA ASN A 660 -13.42 -31.75 5.28
C ASN A 660 -13.29 -32.19 6.75
N PRO A 661 -12.16 -31.92 7.44
CA PRO A 661 -12.00 -32.28 8.85
C PRO A 661 -12.90 -31.45 9.78
N ASN A 662 -13.37 -30.29 9.33
CA ASN A 662 -14.12 -29.33 10.13
C ASN A 662 -15.64 -29.40 9.91
N HIS A 663 -16.14 -30.40 9.16
CA HIS A 663 -17.56 -30.67 8.92
C HIS A 663 -18.39 -29.47 8.38
N ARG A 664 -17.76 -28.56 7.61
CA ARG A 664 -18.46 -27.48 6.89
C ARG A 664 -18.77 -27.89 5.45
N TYR A 665 -20.02 -27.73 5.01
CA TYR A 665 -20.50 -28.15 3.69
C TYR A 665 -21.31 -27.04 3.03
N GLY A 666 -21.24 -26.92 1.69
CA GLY A 666 -21.89 -25.85 0.92
C GLY A 666 -20.90 -24.87 0.26
N TRP A 667 -21.37 -23.68 -0.10
CA TRP A 667 -20.54 -22.67 -0.76
C TRP A 667 -19.57 -21.96 0.21
N SER A 668 -18.32 -21.73 -0.22
CA SER A 668 -17.34 -20.88 0.50
C SER A 668 -16.40 -20.16 -0.45
N VAL A 669 -15.52 -19.35 0.15
CA VAL A 669 -14.40 -18.69 -0.53
C VAL A 669 -13.06 -19.10 0.08
N ILE A 670 -12.06 -19.30 -0.77
CA ILE A 670 -10.66 -19.38 -0.35
C ILE A 670 -10.12 -17.95 -0.30
N VAL A 671 -9.50 -17.62 0.84
CA VAL A 671 -9.10 -16.24 1.23
C VAL A 671 -7.62 -16.15 1.62
N GLY A 672 -6.86 -17.22 1.49
CA GLY A 672 -5.45 -17.20 1.83
C GLY A 672 -4.75 -18.53 1.59
N TYR A 673 -3.42 -18.48 1.67
CA TYR A 673 -2.56 -19.64 1.64
C TYR A 673 -1.31 -19.44 2.48
N SER A 674 -0.66 -20.53 2.85
CA SER A 674 0.70 -20.54 3.41
C SER A 674 1.55 -21.64 2.77
N ASN A 675 2.86 -21.56 2.97
CA ASN A 675 3.83 -22.53 2.47
C ASN A 675 3.69 -22.80 0.96
N TYR A 676 3.52 -21.73 0.17
CA TYR A 676 3.32 -21.81 -1.28
C TYR A 676 2.12 -22.68 -1.70
N GLY A 677 1.02 -22.62 -0.95
CA GLY A 677 -0.26 -23.28 -1.30
C GLY A 677 -0.39 -24.72 -0.83
N LYS A 678 0.49 -25.18 0.06
CA LYS A 678 0.30 -26.49 0.73
C LYS A 678 -0.87 -26.47 1.72
N THR A 679 -1.09 -25.31 2.35
CA THR A 679 -2.23 -25.08 3.23
C THR A 679 -3.03 -23.89 2.71
N LEU A 680 -4.34 -24.07 2.63
CA LEU A 680 -5.28 -23.07 2.15
C LEU A 680 -6.20 -22.63 3.29
N PHE A 681 -6.56 -21.35 3.30
CA PHE A 681 -7.49 -20.78 4.26
C PHE A 681 -8.83 -20.47 3.59
N TYR A 682 -9.94 -20.98 4.12
CA TYR A 682 -11.27 -20.82 3.55
C TYR A 682 -12.31 -20.39 4.59
N ILE A 683 -13.36 -19.71 4.15
CA ILE A 683 -14.47 -19.26 4.99
C ILE A 683 -15.79 -19.32 4.22
N GLY A 684 -16.84 -19.83 4.87
CA GLY A 684 -18.16 -20.00 4.30
C GLY A 684 -19.24 -20.02 5.39
N GLY A 685 -20.50 -19.87 4.97
CA GLY A 685 -21.63 -19.76 5.88
C GLY A 685 -21.53 -18.57 6.85
N ASP A 686 -21.87 -18.83 8.11
CA ASP A 686 -21.84 -17.88 9.23
C ASP A 686 -20.49 -17.90 10.00
N GLY A 687 -19.47 -18.54 9.44
CA GLY A 687 -18.13 -18.58 10.03
C GLY A 687 -17.53 -17.18 10.19
N LYS A 688 -16.92 -16.91 11.35
CA LYS A 688 -16.32 -15.61 11.69
C LYS A 688 -14.83 -15.52 11.35
N GLU A 689 -14.13 -16.65 11.36
CA GLU A 689 -12.71 -16.74 11.02
C GLU A 689 -12.44 -17.84 9.99
N PRO A 690 -11.37 -17.71 9.16
CA PRO A 690 -11.02 -18.73 8.19
C PRO A 690 -10.45 -19.99 8.81
N ASP A 691 -10.95 -21.12 8.35
CA ASP A 691 -10.42 -22.42 8.68
C ASP A 691 -9.23 -22.76 7.75
N ALA A 692 -8.32 -23.58 8.24
CA ALA A 692 -7.22 -24.13 7.45
C ALA A 692 -7.57 -25.52 6.91
N ILE A 693 -7.19 -25.79 5.67
CA ILE A 693 -7.30 -27.12 5.06
C ILE A 693 -6.05 -27.43 4.24
N ALA A 694 -5.56 -28.67 4.34
CA ALA A 694 -4.47 -29.14 3.50
C ALA A 694 -4.95 -29.33 2.06
N LYS A 695 -4.08 -29.06 1.08
CA LYS A 695 -4.48 -29.19 -0.35
C LYS A 695 -4.92 -30.62 -0.70
N GLU A 696 -4.33 -31.62 -0.05
CA GLU A 696 -4.64 -33.03 -0.26
C GLU A 696 -6.03 -33.43 0.25
N ASP A 697 -6.49 -32.80 1.34
CA ASP A 697 -7.81 -33.06 1.93
C ASP A 697 -8.93 -32.39 1.12
N LEU A 698 -8.68 -31.16 0.65
CA LEU A 698 -9.62 -30.42 -0.20
C LEU A 698 -9.78 -31.08 -1.57
N LEU A 699 -8.68 -31.56 -2.16
CA LEU A 699 -8.64 -32.20 -3.47
C LEU A 699 -8.25 -33.67 -3.35
N SER A 700 -9.15 -34.52 -2.83
CA SER A 700 -8.87 -35.95 -2.64
C SER A 700 -8.50 -36.68 -3.94
N MET A 701 -7.55 -37.63 -3.87
CA MET A 701 -7.18 -38.51 -5.00
C MET A 701 -8.24 -39.57 -5.34
N SER A 702 -9.24 -39.75 -4.48
CA SER A 702 -10.30 -40.75 -4.64
C SER A 702 -11.59 -40.21 -5.27
N TYR A 703 -11.60 -38.98 -5.80
CA TYR A 703 -12.80 -38.39 -6.40
C TYR A 703 -13.24 -39.16 -7.66
N THR A 704 -14.48 -39.65 -7.66
CA THR A 704 -15.14 -40.24 -8.83
C THR A 704 -16.33 -39.37 -9.21
N ASP A 705 -16.44 -39.03 -10.50
CA ASP A 705 -17.51 -38.21 -11.06
C ASP A 705 -18.81 -39.03 -11.17
N THR A 706 -19.39 -39.39 -10.03
CA THR A 706 -20.55 -40.28 -9.91
C THR A 706 -21.87 -39.54 -9.70
N ASP A 707 -21.84 -38.22 -9.46
CA ASP A 707 -23.01 -37.42 -9.11
C ASP A 707 -23.49 -36.56 -10.27
N GLU A 708 -24.81 -36.40 -10.40
CA GLU A 708 -25.45 -35.55 -11.42
C GLU A 708 -25.20 -34.04 -11.17
N ASN A 709 -24.74 -33.67 -9.98
CA ASN A 709 -24.52 -32.28 -9.54
C ASN A 709 -23.18 -31.69 -9.99
N CYS A 710 -23.19 -30.41 -10.37
CA CYS A 710 -21.99 -29.72 -10.86
C CYS A 710 -21.17 -29.04 -9.73
N TYR A 711 -20.19 -29.74 -9.18
CA TYR A 711 -19.20 -29.16 -8.24
C TYR A 711 -17.95 -28.61 -8.95
N GLY A 712 -17.33 -27.57 -8.40
CA GLY A 712 -16.19 -26.88 -9.00
C GLY A 712 -15.75 -25.61 -8.27
N TRP A 713 -14.80 -24.91 -8.87
CA TRP A 713 -14.28 -23.62 -8.38
C TRP A 713 -14.55 -22.54 -9.42
N LEU A 714 -14.99 -21.36 -8.96
CA LEU A 714 -15.20 -20.20 -9.81
C LEU A 714 -14.02 -19.24 -9.70
N PHE A 715 -13.41 -18.94 -10.83
CA PHE A 715 -12.41 -17.89 -10.98
C PHE A 715 -13.03 -16.72 -11.75
N ILE A 716 -13.12 -15.56 -11.11
CA ILE A 716 -13.64 -14.34 -11.75
C ILE A 716 -12.66 -13.80 -12.78
N GLY A 717 -13.16 -13.46 -13.97
CA GLY A 717 -12.38 -12.85 -15.04
C GLY A 717 -12.36 -11.33 -14.96
N GLU A 718 -11.92 -10.70 -16.04
CA GLU A 718 -11.90 -9.25 -16.16
C GLU A 718 -13.32 -8.70 -16.44
N LYS A 719 -13.58 -7.47 -15.99
CA LYS A 719 -14.80 -6.74 -16.33
C LYS A 719 -14.79 -6.44 -17.84
N GLN A 720 -15.77 -6.97 -18.55
CA GLN A 720 -15.91 -6.83 -20.00
C GLN A 720 -16.75 -5.61 -20.37
N GLU A 721 -17.76 -5.30 -19.58
CA GLU A 721 -18.71 -4.23 -19.84
C GLU A 721 -19.14 -3.57 -18.53
N ASP A 722 -19.33 -2.25 -18.54
CA ASP A 722 -19.92 -1.53 -17.42
C ASP A 722 -21.42 -1.38 -17.63
N ARG A 723 -22.18 -2.31 -17.06
CA ARG A 723 -23.64 -2.35 -17.21
C ARG A 723 -24.28 -1.53 -16.11
N SER A 724 -25.06 -0.52 -16.50
CA SER A 724 -25.77 0.33 -15.53
C SER A 724 -26.74 -0.48 -14.68
N LEU A 725 -26.80 -0.21 -13.37
CA LEU A 725 -27.75 -0.86 -12.46
C LEU A 725 -29.20 -0.71 -12.93
N SER A 726 -29.57 0.43 -13.51
CA SER A 726 -30.93 0.62 -14.06
C SER A 726 -31.28 -0.45 -15.09
N VAL A 727 -30.39 -0.75 -16.03
CA VAL A 727 -30.56 -1.81 -17.04
C VAL A 727 -30.60 -3.19 -16.38
N ILE A 728 -29.66 -3.50 -15.47
CA ILE A 728 -29.61 -4.83 -14.82
C ILE A 728 -30.89 -5.10 -14.02
N TYR A 729 -31.28 -4.16 -13.16
CA TYR A 729 -32.48 -4.28 -12.34
C TYR A 729 -33.73 -4.33 -13.22
N ARG A 730 -33.82 -3.53 -14.29
CA ARG A 730 -34.94 -3.59 -15.23
C ARG A 730 -35.02 -4.96 -15.91
N GLU A 731 -33.93 -5.45 -16.46
CA GLU A 731 -33.90 -6.77 -17.12
C GLU A 731 -34.31 -7.89 -16.16
N CYS A 732 -33.80 -7.85 -14.92
CA CYS A 732 -34.17 -8.78 -13.87
C CYS A 732 -35.69 -8.76 -13.62
N ILE A 733 -36.27 -7.59 -13.30
CA ILE A 733 -37.72 -7.45 -13.05
C ILE A 733 -38.54 -7.88 -14.26
N LEU A 734 -38.15 -7.46 -15.45
CA LEU A 734 -38.84 -7.84 -16.68
C LEU A 734 -38.68 -9.34 -16.99
N SER A 735 -37.66 -10.03 -16.50
CA SER A 735 -37.48 -11.48 -16.71
C SER A 735 -38.31 -12.36 -15.77
N LEU A 736 -38.83 -11.81 -14.67
CA LEU A 736 -39.54 -12.58 -13.63
C LEU A 736 -40.65 -13.50 -14.16
N PRO A 737 -41.52 -13.09 -15.11
CA PRO A 737 -42.56 -13.98 -15.63
C PRO A 737 -41.99 -15.25 -16.28
N GLN A 738 -40.87 -15.13 -17.02
CA GLN A 738 -40.20 -16.28 -17.61
C GLN A 738 -39.64 -17.19 -16.52
N LEU A 739 -38.99 -16.62 -15.49
CA LEU A 739 -38.41 -17.40 -14.41
C LEU A 739 -39.49 -18.14 -13.60
N PHE A 740 -40.62 -17.48 -13.30
CA PHE A 740 -41.79 -18.08 -12.62
C PHE A 740 -42.46 -19.20 -13.41
N SER A 741 -42.28 -19.25 -14.73
CA SER A 741 -42.85 -20.28 -15.59
C SER A 741 -41.97 -21.53 -15.76
N THR A 742 -40.80 -21.59 -15.10
CA THR A 742 -39.85 -22.71 -15.25
C THR A 742 -40.45 -24.00 -14.68
N GLU A 743 -40.53 -25.05 -15.51
CA GLU A 743 -40.95 -26.38 -15.11
C GLU A 743 -40.11 -27.44 -15.84
N THR A 744 -39.54 -28.37 -15.07
CA THR A 744 -38.79 -29.53 -15.57
C THR A 744 -39.44 -30.82 -15.09
N ALA A 745 -38.84 -31.96 -15.46
CA ALA A 745 -39.26 -33.26 -14.95
C ALA A 745 -39.03 -33.38 -13.43
N SER A 746 -37.98 -32.73 -12.90
CA SER A 746 -37.54 -32.88 -11.50
C SER A 746 -38.01 -31.76 -10.59
N TYR A 747 -38.27 -30.55 -11.08
CA TYR A 747 -38.67 -29.42 -10.24
C TYR A 747 -39.50 -28.37 -11.01
N CYS A 748 -40.12 -27.45 -10.28
CA CYS A 748 -40.85 -26.32 -10.86
C CYS A 748 -40.71 -25.06 -10.00
N PHE A 749 -40.91 -23.88 -10.61
CA PHE A 749 -40.73 -22.57 -10.00
C PHE A 749 -42.02 -21.73 -9.95
N GLY A 750 -41.97 -20.63 -9.19
CA GLY A 750 -42.99 -19.57 -9.17
C GLY A 750 -44.36 -20.04 -8.70
N ALA A 751 -45.41 -19.52 -9.33
CA ALA A 751 -46.80 -19.86 -8.96
C ALA A 751 -47.10 -21.35 -9.14
N LYS A 752 -46.46 -22.00 -10.14
CA LYS A 752 -46.59 -23.44 -10.36
C LYS A 752 -45.94 -24.25 -9.23
N ALA A 753 -44.84 -23.77 -8.64
CA ALA A 753 -44.23 -24.38 -7.46
C ALA A 753 -45.20 -24.37 -6.27
N PHE A 754 -45.81 -23.23 -5.97
CA PHE A 754 -46.82 -23.13 -4.91
C PHE A 754 -48.02 -24.04 -5.16
N ARG A 755 -48.55 -24.07 -6.39
CA ARG A 755 -49.68 -24.94 -6.76
C ARG A 755 -49.32 -26.41 -6.68
N THR A 756 -48.19 -26.81 -7.26
CA THR A 756 -47.75 -28.22 -7.24
C THR A 756 -47.48 -28.68 -5.82
N TRP A 757 -46.89 -27.83 -4.98
CA TRP A 757 -46.72 -28.12 -3.56
C TRP A 757 -48.08 -28.26 -2.84
N ALA A 758 -49.01 -27.34 -3.10
CA ALA A 758 -50.36 -27.41 -2.55
C ALA A 758 -51.11 -28.67 -3.04
N ASP A 759 -50.95 -29.05 -4.31
CA ASP A 759 -51.55 -30.25 -4.90
C ASP A 759 -50.94 -31.52 -4.27
N TYR A 760 -49.63 -31.58 -4.04
CA TYR A 760 -48.98 -32.69 -3.30
C TYR A 760 -49.57 -32.83 -1.88
N ILE A 761 -49.79 -31.71 -1.18
CA ILE A 761 -50.42 -31.73 0.15
C ILE A 761 -51.89 -32.17 0.04
N GLU A 762 -52.67 -31.60 -0.89
CA GLU A 762 -54.10 -31.86 -1.05
C GLU A 762 -54.40 -33.31 -1.45
N GLU A 763 -53.61 -33.85 -2.39
CA GLU A 763 -53.69 -35.23 -2.89
C GLU A 763 -53.16 -36.27 -1.88
N GLY A 764 -52.55 -35.81 -0.78
CA GLY A 764 -52.22 -36.66 0.37
C GLY A 764 -50.83 -37.29 0.33
N TYR A 765 -49.84 -36.64 -0.30
CA TYR A 765 -48.44 -37.10 -0.32
C TYR A 765 -47.92 -37.49 1.08
N TYR A 766 -48.29 -36.73 2.12
CA TYR A 766 -47.86 -36.96 3.50
C TYR A 766 -48.69 -38.01 4.26
N GLU A 767 -49.83 -38.49 3.74
CA GLU A 767 -50.72 -39.45 4.43
C GLU A 767 -50.07 -40.79 4.74
N HIS A 768 -49.09 -41.18 3.93
CA HIS A 768 -48.43 -42.48 4.02
C HIS A 768 -47.03 -42.41 4.64
N ILE A 769 -46.51 -41.20 4.90
CA ILE A 769 -45.18 -40.99 5.49
C ILE A 769 -45.25 -41.22 7.01
N LYS A 770 -44.29 -41.97 7.56
CA LYS A 770 -44.14 -42.16 9.00
C LYS A 770 -43.20 -41.14 9.61
N ALA A 771 -43.32 -40.92 10.92
CA ALA A 771 -42.54 -39.92 11.63
C ALA A 771 -41.01 -40.15 11.57
N ASP A 772 -40.56 -41.41 11.49
CA ASP A 772 -39.15 -41.80 11.41
C ASP A 772 -38.57 -41.71 9.98
N GLU A 773 -39.43 -41.62 8.97
CA GLU A 773 -39.06 -41.44 7.56
C GLU A 773 -39.11 -39.96 7.12
N LEU A 774 -39.59 -39.07 7.99
CA LEU A 774 -39.73 -37.65 7.68
C LEU A 774 -38.38 -36.91 7.78
N ASP A 775 -37.76 -36.64 6.62
CA ASP A 775 -36.75 -35.59 6.52
C ASP A 775 -37.43 -34.22 6.43
N ASN A 776 -37.68 -33.61 7.59
CA ASN A 776 -38.42 -32.36 7.66
C ASN A 776 -37.73 -31.21 6.89
N TRP A 777 -36.39 -31.23 6.79
CA TRP A 777 -35.67 -30.18 6.06
C TRP A 777 -35.90 -30.32 4.56
N ALA A 778 -35.57 -31.50 4.02
CA ALA A 778 -35.65 -31.77 2.59
C ALA A 778 -37.09 -31.78 2.06
N MET A 779 -38.05 -32.27 2.86
CA MET A 779 -39.42 -32.52 2.40
C MET A 779 -40.37 -31.33 2.58
N TYR A 780 -40.09 -30.36 3.46
CA TYR A 780 -41.00 -29.24 3.72
C TYR A 780 -40.30 -27.92 4.11
N THR A 781 -39.39 -27.96 5.09
CA THR A 781 -38.85 -26.74 5.73
C THR A 781 -38.06 -25.87 4.75
N VAL A 782 -37.31 -26.47 3.83
CA VAL A 782 -36.58 -25.71 2.80
C VAL A 782 -37.52 -24.84 1.94
N TYR A 783 -38.73 -25.32 1.66
CA TYR A 783 -39.72 -24.58 0.88
C TYR A 783 -40.31 -23.43 1.68
N ILE A 784 -40.46 -23.57 2.99
CA ILE A 784 -40.85 -22.48 3.89
C ILE A 784 -39.73 -21.44 4.01
N CYS A 785 -38.45 -21.84 4.08
CA CYS A 785 -37.33 -20.90 4.03
C CYS A 785 -37.34 -20.05 2.75
N CYS A 786 -37.60 -20.70 1.61
CA CYS A 786 -37.73 -19.99 0.33
C CYS A 786 -38.94 -19.05 0.34
N LEU A 787 -40.11 -19.51 0.82
CA LEU A 787 -41.33 -18.70 0.89
C LEU A 787 -41.14 -17.48 1.79
N ALA A 788 -40.60 -17.68 2.98
CA ALA A 788 -40.32 -16.63 3.95
C ALA A 788 -39.38 -15.57 3.35
N THR A 789 -38.31 -16.00 2.69
CA THR A 789 -37.36 -15.08 2.03
C THR A 789 -38.05 -14.33 0.89
N ASN A 790 -38.79 -15.05 0.03
CA ASN A 790 -39.51 -14.48 -1.09
C ASN A 790 -40.55 -13.44 -0.69
N SER A 791 -41.22 -13.63 0.45
CA SER A 791 -42.28 -12.73 0.90
C SER A 791 -41.77 -11.52 1.68
N SER A 792 -40.64 -11.62 2.38
CA SER A 792 -40.17 -10.59 3.32
C SER A 792 -38.89 -9.84 2.94
N VAL A 793 -38.04 -10.38 2.06
CA VAL A 793 -36.69 -9.83 1.80
C VAL A 793 -36.56 -9.20 0.40
N ASN A 794 -37.66 -9.13 -0.37
CA ASN A 794 -37.67 -8.61 -1.75
C ASN A 794 -37.77 -7.07 -1.86
N LYS A 795 -38.27 -6.40 -0.81
CA LYS A 795 -38.70 -5.00 -0.89
C LYS A 795 -37.56 -4.04 -1.22
N GLY A 796 -36.40 -4.18 -0.58
CA GLY A 796 -35.27 -3.27 -0.80
C GLY A 796 -34.73 -3.37 -2.24
N PHE A 797 -34.67 -4.58 -2.82
CA PHE A 797 -34.33 -4.75 -4.23
C PHE A 797 -35.37 -4.09 -5.15
N LEU A 798 -36.66 -4.26 -4.89
CA LEU A 798 -37.74 -3.66 -5.70
C LEU A 798 -37.73 -2.13 -5.62
N GLU A 799 -37.55 -1.55 -4.44
CA GLU A 799 -37.46 -0.10 -4.26
C GLU A 799 -36.25 0.49 -4.99
N LYS A 800 -35.09 -0.18 -4.92
CA LYS A 800 -33.92 0.17 -5.75
C LYS A 800 -34.23 0.07 -7.24
N ALA A 801 -34.90 -1.00 -7.67
CA ALA A 801 -35.31 -1.18 -9.07
C ALA A 801 -36.17 -0.01 -9.56
N GLN A 802 -37.16 0.40 -8.76
CA GLN A 802 -38.05 1.52 -9.07
C GLN A 802 -37.34 2.88 -9.02
N ALA A 803 -36.46 3.09 -8.04
CA ALA A 803 -35.68 4.33 -7.95
C ALA A 803 -34.77 4.52 -9.17
N PHE A 804 -34.14 3.44 -9.65
CA PHE A 804 -33.33 3.49 -10.87
C PHE A 804 -34.15 3.53 -12.17
N ASN A 805 -35.41 3.09 -12.12
CA ASN A 805 -36.30 3.04 -13.27
C ASN A 805 -37.69 3.61 -12.91
N PRO A 806 -37.84 4.94 -12.80
CA PRO A 806 -39.08 5.56 -12.32
C PRO A 806 -40.31 5.31 -13.20
N ASP A 807 -40.09 4.96 -14.48
CA ASP A 807 -41.13 4.58 -15.42
C ASP A 807 -41.75 3.19 -15.10
N LEU A 808 -41.05 2.32 -14.35
CA LEU A 808 -41.59 1.06 -13.82
C LEU A 808 -42.54 1.33 -12.64
N THR A 809 -43.55 2.15 -12.88
CA THR A 809 -44.53 2.63 -11.89
C THR A 809 -45.30 1.50 -11.20
N PHE A 810 -45.46 0.35 -11.87
CA PHE A 810 -46.14 -0.84 -11.34
C PHE A 810 -45.35 -1.56 -10.23
N ILE A 811 -44.08 -1.23 -9.98
CA ILE A 811 -43.29 -1.88 -8.92
C ILE A 811 -43.91 -1.63 -7.54
N SER A 812 -44.50 -0.46 -7.29
CA SER A 812 -45.18 -0.20 -6.00
C SER A 812 -46.35 -1.15 -5.75
N ASP A 813 -47.06 -1.57 -6.81
CA ASP A 813 -48.12 -2.57 -6.71
C ASP A 813 -47.54 -3.97 -6.47
N ILE A 814 -46.40 -4.31 -7.07
CA ILE A 814 -45.69 -5.57 -6.81
C ILE A 814 -45.22 -5.64 -5.35
N ILE A 815 -44.66 -4.57 -4.80
CA ILE A 815 -44.27 -4.49 -3.39
C ILE A 815 -45.48 -4.76 -2.51
N THR A 816 -46.62 -4.14 -2.81
CA THR A 816 -47.88 -4.37 -2.08
C THR A 816 -48.34 -5.82 -2.14
N LEU A 817 -48.16 -6.50 -3.28
CA LEU A 817 -48.47 -7.93 -3.42
C LEU A 817 -47.54 -8.82 -2.59
N TYR A 818 -46.24 -8.52 -2.51
CA TYR A 818 -45.32 -9.27 -1.64
C TYR A 818 -45.56 -8.98 -0.16
N GLU A 819 -45.87 -7.73 0.23
CA GLU A 819 -46.32 -7.41 1.60
C GLU A 819 -47.61 -8.17 1.94
N GLN A 820 -48.51 -8.36 0.96
CA GLN A 820 -49.68 -9.21 1.13
C GLN A 820 -49.30 -10.69 1.32
N MET A 821 -48.31 -11.20 0.57
CA MET A 821 -47.77 -12.54 0.80
C MET A 821 -47.15 -12.68 2.19
N GLU A 822 -46.40 -11.69 2.67
CA GLU A 822 -45.84 -11.70 4.03
C GLU A 822 -46.96 -11.82 5.07
N ARG A 823 -48.05 -11.05 4.91
CA ARG A 823 -49.24 -11.21 5.76
C ARG A 823 -49.81 -12.62 5.66
N PHE A 824 -49.97 -13.16 4.45
CA PHE A 824 -50.42 -14.54 4.26
C PHE A 824 -49.52 -15.57 4.93
N TRP A 825 -48.23 -15.27 5.13
CA TRP A 825 -47.28 -16.18 5.76
C TRP A 825 -47.40 -16.16 7.29
N ASN A 826 -47.28 -14.99 7.93
CA ASN A 826 -47.20 -14.93 9.39
C ASN A 826 -47.80 -13.67 10.05
N ASN A 827 -48.59 -12.88 9.31
CA ASN A 827 -49.08 -11.59 9.80
C ASN A 827 -50.49 -11.24 9.29
N ASP A 828 -51.41 -12.22 9.30
CA ASP A 828 -52.82 -12.08 8.88
C ASP A 828 -53.75 -12.40 10.06
N ASN A 829 -53.43 -11.86 11.24
CA ASN A 829 -54.25 -11.90 12.46
C ASN A 829 -54.84 -13.29 12.81
N GLY A 830 -54.06 -14.36 12.59
CA GLY A 830 -54.44 -15.73 12.95
C GLY A 830 -55.04 -16.56 11.81
N SER A 831 -55.18 -16.00 10.60
CA SER A 831 -55.54 -16.75 9.38
C SER A 831 -54.37 -16.95 8.41
N ASP A 832 -53.15 -16.54 8.80
CA ASP A 832 -51.90 -16.76 8.06
C ASP A 832 -51.39 -18.21 8.15
N LEU A 833 -50.44 -18.55 7.26
CA LEU A 833 -49.92 -19.90 7.10
C LEU A 833 -49.27 -20.44 8.38
N GLU A 834 -48.52 -19.62 9.10
CA GLU A 834 -47.89 -19.98 10.37
C GLU A 834 -48.96 -20.25 11.45
N ALA A 835 -49.97 -19.39 11.59
CA ALA A 835 -51.08 -19.61 12.52
C ALA A 835 -51.92 -20.85 12.18
N LEU A 836 -52.07 -21.17 10.89
CA LEU A 836 -52.71 -22.40 10.42
C LEU A 836 -51.86 -23.67 10.66
N GLY A 837 -50.62 -23.51 11.15
CA GLY A 837 -49.68 -24.61 11.41
C GLY A 837 -49.02 -25.17 10.15
N GLY A 838 -48.99 -24.38 9.06
CA GLY A 838 -48.34 -24.74 7.80
C GLY A 838 -47.01 -24.04 7.56
N GLY A 839 -46.54 -23.26 8.53
CA GLY A 839 -45.29 -22.51 8.48
C GLY A 839 -44.08 -23.31 8.97
N PHE A 840 -43.15 -22.66 9.67
CA PHE A 840 -42.01 -23.35 10.30
C PHE A 840 -42.44 -24.29 11.43
N ASN A 841 -43.62 -24.05 12.01
CA ASN A 841 -44.26 -24.86 13.03
C ASN A 841 -45.05 -26.09 12.51
N VAL A 842 -44.88 -26.48 11.25
CA VAL A 842 -45.64 -27.58 10.64
C VAL A 842 -45.43 -28.91 11.36
N THR A 843 -46.49 -29.72 11.44
CA THR A 843 -46.44 -31.08 11.99
C THR A 843 -47.00 -32.08 11.00
N LEU A 844 -46.47 -33.31 11.02
CA LEU A 844 -46.92 -34.38 10.14
C LEU A 844 -48.41 -34.69 10.34
N ASP A 845 -48.88 -34.77 11.59
CA ASP A 845 -50.29 -34.99 11.94
C ASP A 845 -51.23 -33.98 11.27
N LEU A 846 -50.79 -32.73 11.15
CA LEU A 846 -51.57 -31.66 10.53
C LEU A 846 -51.63 -31.83 9.00
N LEU A 847 -50.51 -32.18 8.35
CA LEU A 847 -50.46 -32.46 6.92
C LEU A 847 -51.24 -33.74 6.52
N GLN A 848 -51.42 -34.68 7.46
CA GLN A 848 -52.18 -35.91 7.25
C GLN A 848 -53.70 -35.72 7.41
N ASP A 849 -54.15 -34.76 8.22
CA ASP A 849 -55.57 -34.45 8.40
C ASP A 849 -56.14 -33.69 7.17
N LYS A 850 -57.04 -34.35 6.44
CA LYS A 850 -57.65 -33.81 5.20
C LYS A 850 -58.36 -32.48 5.39
N ASN A 851 -59.01 -32.24 6.52
CA ASN A 851 -59.75 -31.01 6.76
C ASN A 851 -58.82 -29.87 7.19
N ARG A 852 -57.81 -30.17 8.01
CA ARG A 852 -56.88 -29.16 8.52
C ARG A 852 -55.89 -28.70 7.45
N ARG A 853 -55.36 -29.63 6.64
CA ARG A 853 -54.42 -29.29 5.56
C ARG A 853 -55.07 -28.48 4.43
N ARG A 854 -56.40 -28.60 4.26
CA ARG A 854 -57.13 -27.83 3.23
C ARG A 854 -56.90 -26.32 3.38
N ASN A 855 -56.86 -25.81 4.61
CA ASN A 855 -56.62 -24.39 4.86
C ASN A 855 -55.18 -23.97 4.48
N ILE A 856 -54.20 -24.86 4.65
CA ILE A 856 -52.81 -24.65 4.18
C ILE A 856 -52.80 -24.60 2.65
N VAL A 857 -53.43 -25.58 2.00
CA VAL A 857 -53.53 -25.67 0.53
C VAL A 857 -54.17 -24.41 -0.06
N GLU A 858 -55.29 -23.95 0.51
CA GLU A 858 -55.97 -22.72 0.07
C GLU A 858 -55.08 -21.48 0.25
N LYS A 859 -54.30 -21.41 1.34
CA LYS A 859 -53.35 -20.32 1.56
C LYS A 859 -52.18 -20.38 0.58
N LEU A 860 -51.59 -21.55 0.32
CA LEU A 860 -50.57 -21.75 -0.71
C LEU A 860 -51.05 -21.37 -2.12
N ARG A 861 -52.31 -21.68 -2.46
CA ARG A 861 -52.93 -21.23 -3.71
C ARG A 861 -53.11 -19.71 -3.76
N SER A 862 -53.36 -19.05 -2.62
CA SER A 862 -53.42 -17.59 -2.52
C SER A 862 -52.04 -16.94 -2.77
N PHE A 863 -50.95 -17.54 -2.30
CA PHE A 863 -49.60 -17.11 -2.68
C PHE A 863 -49.38 -17.23 -4.19
N ALA A 864 -49.79 -18.35 -4.79
CA ALA A 864 -49.70 -18.55 -6.23
C ALA A 864 -50.47 -17.49 -7.03
N GLU A 865 -51.66 -17.08 -6.56
CA GLU A 865 -52.44 -15.99 -7.18
C GLU A 865 -51.72 -14.64 -7.11
N CYS A 866 -51.08 -14.32 -5.99
CA CYS A 866 -50.27 -13.11 -5.89
C CYS A 866 -49.08 -13.17 -6.86
N THR A 867 -48.40 -14.32 -6.98
CA THR A 867 -47.29 -14.50 -7.94
C THR A 867 -47.76 -14.36 -9.39
N ASP A 868 -48.94 -14.89 -9.74
CA ASP A 868 -49.54 -14.71 -11.08
C ASP A 868 -49.88 -13.24 -11.37
N LYS A 869 -50.37 -12.49 -10.37
CA LYS A 869 -50.65 -11.05 -10.51
C LYS A 869 -49.36 -10.27 -10.73
N VAL A 870 -48.30 -10.57 -9.99
CA VAL A 870 -46.96 -9.99 -10.21
C VAL A 870 -46.51 -10.26 -11.64
N ALA A 871 -46.59 -11.51 -12.11
CA ALA A 871 -46.23 -11.86 -13.48
C ALA A 871 -47.05 -11.10 -14.53
N SER A 872 -48.37 -10.99 -14.30
CA SER A 872 -49.29 -10.32 -15.21
C SER A 872 -49.04 -8.81 -15.30
N MET A 873 -48.72 -8.15 -14.18
CA MET A 873 -48.41 -6.72 -14.16
C MET A 873 -47.15 -6.40 -14.97
N VAL A 874 -46.10 -7.22 -14.83
CA VAL A 874 -44.86 -7.09 -15.61
C VAL A 874 -45.14 -7.25 -17.11
N GLU A 875 -45.92 -8.26 -17.50
CA GLU A 875 -46.25 -8.50 -18.91
C GLU A 875 -47.13 -7.41 -19.52
N GLN A 876 -48.10 -6.87 -18.77
CA GLN A 876 -48.93 -5.76 -19.25
C GLN A 876 -48.12 -4.48 -19.52
N PHE A 877 -47.12 -4.20 -18.68
CA PHE A 877 -46.22 -3.07 -18.91
C PHE A 877 -45.40 -3.26 -20.19
N LYS A 878 -44.81 -4.44 -20.40
CA LYS A 878 -44.04 -4.76 -21.62
C LYS A 878 -44.85 -4.61 -22.92
N GLN A 879 -46.17 -4.77 -22.86
CA GLN A 879 -47.05 -4.64 -24.02
C GLN A 879 -47.40 -3.18 -24.34
N LYS A 880 -47.37 -2.27 -23.36
CA LYS A 880 -47.70 -0.84 -23.55
C LYS A 880 -46.51 0.01 -24.02
N ASP A 881 -45.29 -0.44 -23.75
CA ASP A 881 -44.03 0.21 -24.16
C ASP A 881 -43.53 -0.24 -25.55
N LYS A 882 -44.26 -1.17 -26.19
CA LYS A 882 -44.08 -1.59 -27.59
C LYS A 882 -45.03 -0.83 -28.49
#